data_AF-A0A2E3VWN5-F1
#
_entry.id   AF-A0A2E3VWN5-F1
#
_cell.length_a   1.000
_cell.length_b   1.000
_cell.length_c   1.000
_cell.angle_alpha   90.00
_cell.angle_beta   90.00
_cell.angle_gamma   90.00
#
_symmetry.space_group_name_H-M   'P 1'
#
loop_
_entity.id
_entity.type
_entity.pdbx_description
1 polymer ?
#
loop_
_entity_poly.entity_id
_entity_poly.type
_entity_poly.pdbx_seq_one_letter_code
_entity_poly.pdbx_strand_id
1 'polypeptide(L)'
;MRMFYGGAFKFTKATVLAVILASTTLLTSCQEALQAPSSNARKDAISGDFYYTGNGLIYENNPIIASGNYNLARPSMGDYVTAKHVTDEPSLETKCSYNSSETSDECFKVLNDTSTTSVLQANNGGWDYGVGTDEFYQINTFYHVNKLLKRFYEALESGNSNIHFSGSNLVPPSSKYGIENTLSFWLAKGLRDPNDFNNILGVENSTLKVYSKCYLDPFNAFYSPSENKVCLGWNDNSSFLYAAQDPSVIYHEMGHVLVKVMMNQRNISYNMPSYHVTPFQSDLGSLFYDEAGAINEGLSDWFSYFITGRTHFGEWALCRFFDASRALTEDDPIHNGMVSKASGERLSYPEYLYYDPNNPDSKSEDVHYAGQIVSHYLTSLTEELKSTCSASHTDAGNMVLGVVNETLAELGDMTGKGSDVFDEFIRGNDVNFGAFFTNLNNQQSYLWGHQVNPPNFRKFFQTLAKNITYHITNKSCIQFTKDKSETLLDEYGLLLFKTYGENKKGVKLTDLGGGVIQKADTTYQDAFNDFFTNCSNTTFIYPIDNYCPLGTNTTVNESNRRNSVLIAKEFLEYPEDRDGVSPAYIVDERSSIEQLLANLLYEGKPVQTSEGSAGVEYNNNNIKISPGEIVGINLNLFNNSNSTMGGVHILANDWDHMRMDDLSSTYVNRVENRNAAKDIANWSPCQIDGWPSVDEGGIPSDGQSPGNCDYITRDNFVIELDGTNNQKYAQDASQPVCLVQHSSENETQWVSQDFHRRSELGLEASQCLNPPGYSGDDFNPNECLVRFLPGADQAVLGKINPQKSWAQTLTDNSETGLTIQQNAVTLLEVNKRIRPGTTFNCRLRARFSNCSDCFEDPDTGEEYADYEMVGERPFKVINFKFTVVD
;
A
#
# COMPACT_ATOMS: atom_id res chain seq x y z
N MET A 1 6.88 14.28 14.06
CA MET A 1 8.30 14.07 14.35
C MET A 1 9.00 15.44 14.30
N ARG A 2 9.71 15.92 15.33
CA ARG A 2 11.09 15.48 15.62
C ARG A 2 11.28 13.97 15.67
N MET A 3 12.29 13.50 14.95
CA MET A 3 12.53 12.09 14.67
C MET A 3 12.78 11.31 15.97
N PHE A 4 11.88 10.40 16.32
CA PHE A 4 12.17 9.38 17.33
C PHE A 4 12.92 8.23 16.65
N TYR A 5 14.25 8.29 16.75
CA TYR A 5 15.08 7.10 16.61
C TYR A 5 14.64 6.02 17.63
N GLY A 6 14.84 4.75 17.27
CA GLY A 6 14.60 3.61 18.16
C GLY A 6 15.34 3.73 19.51
N GLY A 7 14.70 3.23 20.57
CA GLY A 7 15.11 3.48 21.96
C GLY A 7 16.35 2.72 22.45
N ALA A 8 17.56 3.12 22.05
CA ALA A 8 18.82 2.53 22.53
C ALA A 8 19.41 3.27 23.75
N PHE A 9 18.80 3.15 24.93
CA PHE A 9 19.24 3.87 26.16
C PHE A 9 20.28 3.12 27.02
N LYS A 10 21.42 3.77 27.29
CA LYS A 10 22.44 3.30 28.26
C LYS A 10 22.08 3.73 29.69
N PHE A 11 22.05 2.77 30.62
CA PHE A 11 21.67 3.00 32.03
C PHE A 11 22.79 3.58 32.92
N THR A 12 22.44 4.56 33.75
CA THR A 12 23.13 4.90 35.02
C THR A 12 22.10 5.20 36.13
N LYS A 13 22.40 4.87 37.40
CA LYS A 13 21.40 4.68 38.48
C LYS A 13 21.19 5.88 39.42
N ALA A 14 19.92 6.24 39.66
CA ALA A 14 19.32 6.80 40.90
C ALA A 14 17.75 6.76 40.79
N THR A 15 16.85 6.91 41.79
CA THR A 15 16.78 6.59 43.25
C THR A 15 16.25 7.78 44.10
N VAL A 16 15.14 7.73 44.87
CA VAL A 16 13.95 6.83 44.93
C VAL A 16 12.83 7.46 45.84
N LEU A 17 11.54 7.09 45.65
CA LEU A 17 10.35 7.41 46.50
C LEU A 17 9.93 8.91 46.61
N ALA A 18 8.74 9.34 47.06
CA ALA A 18 7.43 8.75 47.48
C ALA A 18 6.32 9.85 47.22
N VAL A 19 5.04 9.65 46.87
CA VAL A 19 3.92 8.73 47.27
C VAL A 19 2.98 9.31 48.38
N ILE A 20 1.67 9.42 48.04
CA ILE A 20 0.42 9.31 48.88
C ILE A 20 -0.48 10.53 49.32
N LEU A 21 -1.80 10.35 49.05
CA LEU A 21 -3.09 10.86 49.64
C LEU A 21 -3.56 12.36 49.67
N ALA A 22 -4.57 12.64 48.83
CA ALA A 22 -6.02 12.78 49.14
C ALA A 22 -6.64 13.95 49.97
N SER A 23 -7.61 14.62 49.31
CA SER A 23 -9.00 14.91 49.74
C SER A 23 -9.33 15.83 50.94
N THR A 24 -10.07 16.93 50.69
CA THR A 24 -11.34 17.25 51.40
C THR A 24 -12.22 18.36 50.76
N THR A 25 -13.47 17.97 50.43
CA THR A 25 -14.75 18.73 50.52
C THR A 25 -14.95 20.16 49.98
N LEU A 26 -15.72 20.25 48.89
CA LEU A 26 -17.09 20.82 48.82
C LEU A 26 -17.48 22.06 49.66
N LEU A 27 -18.06 23.06 48.97
CA LEU A 27 -19.31 23.73 49.37
C LEU A 27 -20.06 24.28 48.14
N THR A 28 -21.39 24.45 48.23
CA THR A 28 -22.28 24.79 47.09
C THR A 28 -23.25 25.92 47.39
N SER A 29 -23.50 26.81 46.43
CA SER A 29 -24.77 27.54 46.30
C SER A 29 -24.96 28.13 44.89
N CYS A 30 -26.21 28.18 44.43
CA CYS A 30 -26.64 28.91 43.24
C CYS A 30 -27.74 29.90 43.61
N GLN A 31 -27.59 31.17 43.24
CA GLN A 31 -28.70 32.08 42.95
C GLN A 31 -28.19 33.26 42.10
N GLU A 32 -29.06 33.86 41.31
CA GLU A 32 -28.68 34.61 40.11
C GLU A 32 -28.75 36.15 40.22
N ALA A 33 -28.07 36.78 39.26
CA ALA A 33 -28.42 38.04 38.57
C ALA A 33 -28.05 39.41 39.18
N LEU A 34 -27.53 40.28 38.28
CA LEU A 34 -27.39 41.75 38.34
C LEU A 34 -26.38 42.29 39.40
N GLN A 35 -25.26 42.95 39.06
CA GLN A 35 -24.97 43.81 37.88
C GLN A 35 -23.48 43.81 37.44
N ALA A 36 -23.28 44.07 36.14
CA ALA A 36 -22.14 44.75 35.49
C ALA A 36 -20.69 44.53 35.97
N PRO A 37 -19.88 43.74 35.23
CA PRO A 37 -18.41 43.81 35.28
C PRO A 37 -17.90 45.08 34.56
N SER A 38 -17.01 45.84 35.18
CA SER A 38 -16.45 47.06 34.58
C SER A 38 -15.28 46.76 33.63
N SER A 39 -15.55 46.90 32.33
CA SER A 39 -14.61 47.33 31.28
C SER A 39 -13.13 46.91 31.40
N ASN A 40 -12.75 45.86 30.67
CA ASN A 40 -11.48 45.83 29.94
C ASN A 40 -11.63 45.06 28.62
N ALA A 41 -12.66 45.43 27.85
CA ALA A 41 -12.88 44.90 26.52
C ALA A 41 -11.76 45.37 25.57
N ARG A 42 -10.89 44.45 25.14
CA ARG A 42 -10.33 44.55 23.78
C ARG A 42 -11.52 44.42 22.84
N LYS A 43 -11.64 45.35 21.90
CA LYS A 43 -12.86 45.50 21.11
C LYS A 43 -13.13 44.27 20.25
N ASP A 44 -14.24 43.61 20.52
CA ASP A 44 -14.99 42.85 19.52
C ASP A 44 -15.59 43.85 18.52
N ALA A 45 -14.73 44.31 17.61
CA ALA A 45 -15.16 45.05 16.44
C ALA A 45 -15.52 44.03 15.35
N ILE A 46 -16.67 43.36 15.52
CA ILE A 46 -17.38 42.71 14.41
C ILE A 46 -17.49 43.79 13.32
N SER A 47 -16.74 43.65 12.24
CA SER A 47 -16.90 44.56 11.12
C SER A 47 -18.19 44.19 10.40
N GLY A 48 -18.98 45.20 10.00
CA GLY A 48 -20.21 44.96 9.23
C GLY A 48 -19.97 44.21 7.92
N ASP A 49 -18.70 44.17 7.46
CA ASP A 49 -18.22 43.50 6.26
C ASP A 49 -18.36 41.96 6.27
N PHE A 50 -18.57 41.33 7.43
CA PHE A 50 -18.68 39.86 7.57
C PHE A 50 -20.11 39.34 7.81
N TYR A 51 -21.05 40.20 8.20
CA TYR A 51 -22.39 39.83 8.66
C TYR A 51 -23.28 39.28 7.52
N TYR A 52 -23.76 38.04 7.64
CA TYR A 52 -24.44 37.28 6.57
C TYR A 52 -23.71 37.29 5.21
N THR A 53 -22.41 36.96 5.22
CA THR A 53 -21.58 36.92 3.98
C THR A 53 -20.89 35.58 3.73
N GLY A 54 -20.93 34.65 4.68
CA GLY A 54 -20.12 33.43 4.65
C GLY A 54 -18.61 33.67 4.67
N ASN A 55 -18.15 34.91 4.87
CA ASN A 55 -16.73 35.26 4.89
C ASN A 55 -16.08 34.99 6.26
N GLY A 56 -14.80 34.67 6.25
CA GLY A 56 -13.91 34.61 7.42
C GLY A 56 -12.48 35.03 7.08
N LEU A 57 -11.60 35.02 8.09
CA LEU A 57 -10.17 35.28 7.92
C LEU A 57 -9.41 33.95 7.77
N ILE A 58 -8.56 33.84 6.75
CA ILE A 58 -7.77 32.62 6.44
C ILE A 58 -6.33 32.96 6.01
N TYR A 59 -5.40 32.01 6.12
CA TYR A 59 -4.02 32.09 5.61
C TYR A 59 -3.97 31.62 4.16
N GLU A 60 -4.13 32.52 3.18
CA GLU A 60 -4.11 32.10 1.76
C GLU A 60 -2.78 31.47 1.33
N ASN A 61 -1.69 31.86 2.00
CA ASN A 61 -0.38 31.23 1.97
C ASN A 61 0.15 31.09 3.41
N ASN A 62 1.11 30.19 3.65
CA ASN A 62 1.76 30.09 4.95
C ASN A 62 2.59 31.36 5.29
N PRO A 63 2.89 31.63 6.58
CA PRO A 63 3.57 32.86 6.99
C PRO A 63 4.93 33.14 6.32
N ILE A 64 5.70 32.11 5.94
CA ILE A 64 6.99 32.31 5.25
C ILE A 64 6.78 32.83 3.84
N ILE A 65 5.87 32.22 3.07
CA ILE A 65 5.50 32.69 1.73
C ILE A 65 4.81 34.06 1.80
N ALA A 66 3.88 34.25 2.72
CA ALA A 66 3.13 35.51 2.86
C ALA A 66 4.01 36.70 3.31
N SER A 67 5.14 36.44 3.99
CA SER A 67 6.12 37.46 4.38
C SER A 67 7.27 37.66 3.39
N GLY A 68 7.50 36.72 2.47
CA GLY A 68 8.70 36.66 1.64
C GLY A 68 10.00 36.45 2.45
N ASN A 69 9.90 35.93 3.67
CA ASN A 69 11.03 35.80 4.60
C ASN A 69 11.16 34.38 5.16
N TYR A 70 12.01 33.58 4.53
CA TYR A 70 12.39 32.23 4.99
C TYR A 70 12.86 32.17 6.46
N ASN A 71 13.48 33.25 6.96
CA ASN A 71 13.99 33.33 8.32
C ASN A 71 12.94 33.78 9.37
N LEU A 72 11.67 33.91 9.00
CA LEU A 72 10.58 34.28 9.91
C LEU A 72 10.52 33.32 11.12
N ALA A 73 10.54 33.86 12.34
CA ALA A 73 10.65 33.06 13.57
C ALA A 73 9.42 33.14 14.48
N ARG A 74 8.91 34.36 14.73
CA ARG A 74 7.68 34.62 15.52
C ARG A 74 6.91 35.80 14.91
N PRO A 75 6.12 35.57 13.85
CA PRO A 75 5.26 36.59 13.25
C PRO A 75 4.14 37.05 14.19
N SER A 76 3.63 38.26 13.96
CA SER A 76 2.25 38.58 14.29
C SER A 76 1.36 37.87 13.27
N MET A 77 0.70 36.78 13.66
CA MET A 77 -0.06 35.95 12.72
C MET A 77 -1.21 36.71 12.04
N GLY A 78 -1.77 37.73 12.71
CA GLY A 78 -2.80 38.62 12.15
C GLY A 78 -2.34 39.48 10.97
N ASP A 79 -1.03 39.56 10.71
CA ASP A 79 -0.48 40.35 9.59
C ASP A 79 -0.54 39.58 8.26
N TYR A 80 -0.85 38.27 8.29
CA TYR A 80 -0.77 37.34 7.14
C TYR A 80 -2.11 36.70 6.75
N VAL A 81 -3.22 37.13 7.36
CA VAL A 81 -4.57 36.66 7.00
C VAL A 81 -5.20 37.49 5.90
N THR A 82 -6.11 36.87 5.15
CA THR A 82 -6.95 37.53 4.15
C THR A 82 -8.42 37.19 4.40
N ALA A 83 -9.34 38.10 4.07
CA ALA A 83 -10.76 37.80 4.08
C ALA A 83 -11.15 36.99 2.83
N LYS A 84 -11.82 35.85 3.01
CA LYS A 84 -12.34 34.99 1.94
C LYS A 84 -13.70 34.44 2.32
N HIS A 85 -14.49 34.07 1.31
CA HIS A 85 -15.69 33.27 1.53
C HIS A 85 -15.30 31.83 1.93
N VAL A 86 -15.89 31.35 3.02
CA VAL A 86 -15.61 30.04 3.66
C VAL A 86 -16.75 29.07 3.35
N THR A 87 -17.97 29.41 3.79
CA THR A 87 -19.23 28.72 3.46
C THR A 87 -20.43 29.57 3.88
N ASP A 88 -21.55 29.44 3.16
CA ASP A 88 -22.88 29.94 3.55
C ASP A 88 -23.61 29.01 4.54
N GLU A 89 -23.13 27.78 4.72
CA GLU A 89 -23.69 26.81 5.66
C GLU A 89 -23.58 27.30 7.12
N PRO A 90 -24.51 26.91 8.02
CA PRO A 90 -24.50 27.35 9.41
C PRO A 90 -23.38 26.71 10.24
N SER A 91 -22.69 25.71 9.71
CA SER A 91 -21.75 24.82 10.39
C SER A 91 -20.53 24.49 9.50
N LEU A 92 -19.39 24.16 10.11
CA LEU A 92 -18.18 23.72 9.40
C LEU A 92 -18.24 22.24 8.96
N GLU A 93 -19.30 21.89 8.24
CA GLU A 93 -19.48 20.59 7.59
C GLU A 93 -19.94 20.78 6.13
N THR A 94 -19.84 19.73 5.31
CA THR A 94 -20.18 19.81 3.87
C THR A 94 -20.66 18.46 3.38
N LYS A 95 -21.85 18.44 2.77
CA LYS A 95 -22.43 17.26 2.11
C LYS A 95 -21.60 16.84 0.90
N CYS A 96 -21.64 15.56 0.54
CA CYS A 96 -21.08 15.15 -0.74
C CYS A 96 -21.94 15.69 -1.89
N SER A 97 -21.27 16.32 -2.85
CA SER A 97 -21.87 16.78 -4.10
C SER A 97 -20.91 16.62 -5.26
N TYR A 98 -21.43 16.15 -6.39
CA TYR A 98 -20.69 15.92 -7.63
C TYR A 98 -21.69 16.06 -8.80
N ASN A 99 -21.31 16.72 -9.90
CA ASN A 99 -22.20 16.98 -11.06
C ASN A 99 -23.59 17.55 -10.71
N SER A 100 -23.69 18.39 -9.67
CA SER A 100 -24.94 18.92 -9.07
C SER A 100 -25.87 17.91 -8.37
N SER A 101 -25.51 16.62 -8.34
CA SER A 101 -26.10 15.60 -7.46
C SER A 101 -25.58 15.79 -6.02
N GLU A 102 -26.46 16.04 -5.05
CA GLU A 102 -26.15 16.18 -3.62
C GLU A 102 -26.68 14.97 -2.82
N THR A 103 -25.86 14.41 -1.92
CA THR A 103 -26.27 13.29 -1.04
C THR A 103 -26.89 13.78 0.28
N SER A 104 -27.60 12.89 0.98
CA SER A 104 -27.93 13.06 2.40
C SER A 104 -26.68 13.21 3.29
N ASP A 105 -25.57 12.60 2.87
CA ASP A 105 -24.44 12.30 3.73
C ASP A 105 -23.41 13.45 3.73
N GLU A 106 -22.79 13.69 4.87
CA GLU A 106 -21.65 14.60 4.99
C GLU A 106 -20.39 13.96 4.39
N CYS A 107 -19.74 14.68 3.48
CA CYS A 107 -18.42 14.32 2.95
C CYS A 107 -17.32 14.54 3.98
N PHE A 108 -17.31 15.72 4.61
CA PHE A 108 -16.40 16.03 5.70
C PHE A 108 -17.00 17.02 6.70
N LYS A 109 -16.45 17.00 7.92
CA LYS A 109 -16.63 18.06 8.92
C LYS A 109 -15.32 18.42 9.61
N VAL A 110 -15.18 19.68 10.00
CA VAL A 110 -14.02 20.18 10.75
C VAL A 110 -14.35 20.30 12.23
N LEU A 111 -13.42 19.87 13.05
CA LEU A 111 -13.48 19.84 14.52
C LEU A 111 -12.18 20.42 15.08
N ASN A 112 -12.19 20.88 16.34
CA ASN A 112 -10.98 21.40 16.97
C ASN A 112 -9.97 20.29 17.24
N ASP A 113 -10.33 19.37 18.14
CA ASP A 113 -9.48 18.35 18.71
C ASP A 113 -10.25 17.03 18.90
N THR A 114 -9.52 15.94 19.13
CA THR A 114 -10.06 14.57 19.19
C THR A 114 -10.88 14.25 20.44
N SER A 115 -11.13 15.20 21.34
CA SER A 115 -12.16 15.03 22.37
C SER A 115 -13.56 15.18 21.76
N THR A 116 -14.61 15.14 22.59
CA THR A 116 -16.01 15.30 22.15
C THR A 116 -16.33 16.77 21.84
N THR A 117 -15.70 17.31 20.81
CA THR A 117 -15.91 18.66 20.30
C THR A 117 -17.12 18.70 19.35
N SER A 118 -17.90 19.77 19.43
CA SER A 118 -19.03 20.04 18.52
C SER A 118 -18.56 20.83 17.29
N VAL A 119 -19.16 20.58 16.12
CA VAL A 119 -18.90 21.35 14.90
C VAL A 119 -19.17 22.83 15.13
N LEU A 120 -18.18 23.68 14.80
CA LEU A 120 -18.29 25.13 14.95
C LEU A 120 -19.47 25.67 14.12
N GLN A 121 -20.22 26.59 14.72
CA GLN A 121 -21.39 27.25 14.12
C GLN A 121 -21.05 28.68 13.69
N ALA A 122 -21.69 29.19 12.65
CA ALA A 122 -21.45 30.54 12.12
C ALA A 122 -21.91 31.64 13.09
N ASN A 123 -21.07 32.67 13.29
CA ASN A 123 -21.40 33.85 14.07
C ASN A 123 -22.23 34.82 13.21
N ASN A 124 -23.55 34.83 13.37
CA ASN A 124 -24.46 35.68 12.58
C ASN A 124 -24.30 35.53 11.05
N GLY A 125 -24.02 34.32 10.55
CA GLY A 125 -23.77 34.09 9.12
C GLY A 125 -22.42 34.62 8.62
N GLY A 126 -21.48 34.85 9.52
CA GLY A 126 -20.06 35.12 9.24
C GLY A 126 -19.15 34.20 10.06
N TRP A 127 -17.88 34.18 9.68
CA TRP A 127 -16.81 33.38 10.29
C TRP A 127 -15.69 34.30 10.80
N ASP A 128 -16.06 35.39 11.48
CA ASP A 128 -15.19 36.50 11.90
C ASP A 128 -14.48 36.27 13.25
N TYR A 129 -14.05 35.03 13.49
CA TYR A 129 -13.37 34.63 14.73
C TYR A 129 -11.93 35.17 14.80
N GLY A 130 -11.45 35.37 16.04
CA GLY A 130 -10.16 36.02 16.29
C GLY A 130 -8.96 35.20 15.79
N VAL A 131 -8.06 35.85 15.05
CA VAL A 131 -6.88 35.19 14.48
C VAL A 131 -6.04 34.52 15.57
N GLY A 132 -5.81 33.21 15.41
CA GLY A 132 -5.03 32.38 16.32
C GLY A 132 -5.81 31.73 17.46
N THR A 133 -7.15 31.83 17.49
CA THR A 133 -7.98 30.97 18.35
C THR A 133 -8.28 29.62 17.70
N ASP A 134 -8.76 28.68 18.51
CA ASP A 134 -9.16 27.32 18.10
C ASP A 134 -10.29 27.34 17.05
N GLU A 135 -11.21 28.29 17.13
CA GLU A 135 -12.27 28.50 16.13
C GLU A 135 -11.70 28.99 14.79
N PHE A 136 -10.74 29.93 14.83
CA PHE A 136 -10.06 30.42 13.64
C PHE A 136 -9.26 29.30 12.92
N TYR A 137 -8.61 28.40 13.66
CA TYR A 137 -7.91 27.27 13.04
C TYR A 137 -8.86 26.27 12.37
N GLN A 138 -10.06 26.04 12.94
CA GLN A 138 -11.11 25.26 12.29
C GLN A 138 -11.59 25.93 10.99
N ILE A 139 -11.83 27.25 11.00
CA ILE A 139 -12.24 28.03 9.82
C ILE A 139 -11.18 27.98 8.71
N ASN A 140 -9.90 28.16 9.06
CA ASN A 140 -8.80 28.04 8.11
C ASN A 140 -8.75 26.63 7.50
N THR A 141 -8.81 25.61 8.35
CA THR A 141 -8.78 24.20 7.94
C THR A 141 -9.94 23.88 6.99
N PHE A 142 -11.16 24.29 7.33
CA PHE A 142 -12.34 24.10 6.49
C PHE A 142 -12.19 24.76 5.12
N TYR A 143 -11.73 26.01 5.06
CA TYR A 143 -11.53 26.73 3.80
C TYR A 143 -10.56 25.97 2.87
N HIS A 144 -9.44 25.48 3.39
CA HIS A 144 -8.45 24.76 2.58
C HIS A 144 -8.93 23.36 2.15
N VAL A 145 -9.60 22.61 3.02
CA VAL A 145 -10.22 21.32 2.65
C VAL A 145 -11.29 21.54 1.55
N ASN A 146 -12.21 22.49 1.73
CA ASN A 146 -13.26 22.81 0.75
C ASN A 146 -12.66 23.26 -0.60
N LYS A 147 -11.59 24.08 -0.57
CA LYS A 147 -10.87 24.53 -1.77
C LYS A 147 -10.23 23.36 -2.54
N LEU A 148 -9.58 22.42 -1.85
CA LEU A 148 -9.00 21.24 -2.47
C LEU A 148 -10.09 20.30 -3.03
N LEU A 149 -11.14 20.00 -2.26
CA LEU A 149 -12.20 19.08 -2.72
C LEU A 149 -12.94 19.59 -3.95
N LYS A 150 -13.28 20.88 -4.01
CA LYS A 150 -13.85 21.50 -5.22
C LYS A 150 -12.92 21.36 -6.42
N ARG A 151 -11.64 21.70 -6.24
CA ARG A 151 -10.62 21.63 -7.30
C ARG A 151 -10.30 20.19 -7.73
N PHE A 152 -10.41 19.22 -6.83
CA PHE A 152 -10.33 17.78 -7.12
C PHE A 152 -11.53 17.31 -7.93
N TYR A 153 -12.78 17.64 -7.53
CA TYR A 153 -13.97 17.23 -8.27
C TYR A 153 -14.03 17.84 -9.68
N GLU A 154 -13.67 19.12 -9.86
CA GLU A 154 -13.50 19.76 -11.17
C GLU A 154 -12.53 18.99 -12.09
N ALA A 155 -11.41 18.54 -11.53
CA ALA A 155 -10.37 17.83 -12.26
C ALA A 155 -10.72 16.35 -12.48
N LEU A 156 -11.46 15.72 -11.56
CA LEU A 156 -12.01 14.37 -11.69
C LEU A 156 -13.11 14.30 -12.75
N GLU A 157 -14.03 15.27 -12.78
CA GLU A 157 -15.04 15.41 -13.84
C GLU A 157 -14.35 15.62 -15.20
N SER A 158 -13.36 16.52 -15.26
CA SER A 158 -12.56 16.77 -16.47
C SER A 158 -11.80 15.52 -16.93
N GLY A 159 -11.18 14.77 -16.01
CA GLY A 159 -10.48 13.52 -16.30
C GLY A 159 -11.44 12.43 -16.81
N ASN A 160 -12.52 12.17 -16.09
CA ASN A 160 -13.55 11.20 -16.44
C ASN A 160 -14.18 11.49 -17.82
N SER A 161 -14.50 12.77 -18.08
CA SER A 161 -14.98 13.26 -19.38
C SER A 161 -13.98 13.01 -20.51
N ASN A 162 -12.70 13.33 -20.27
CA ASN A 162 -11.61 13.11 -21.23
C ASN A 162 -11.31 11.62 -21.47
N ILE A 163 -11.50 10.76 -20.47
CA ILE A 163 -11.22 9.32 -20.55
C ILE A 163 -12.38 8.57 -21.21
N HIS A 164 -13.60 8.65 -20.68
CA HIS A 164 -14.72 7.83 -21.15
C HIS A 164 -15.38 8.32 -22.43
N PHE A 165 -15.45 9.64 -22.63
CA PHE A 165 -16.23 10.24 -23.73
C PHE A 165 -15.35 10.82 -24.84
N SER A 166 -14.11 11.22 -24.51
CA SER A 166 -13.15 11.78 -25.48
C SER A 166 -11.88 10.92 -25.66
N GLY A 167 -11.75 9.80 -24.95
CA GLY A 167 -10.50 9.04 -24.82
C GLY A 167 -10.14 8.16 -26.02
N SER A 168 -9.00 7.46 -25.92
CA SER A 168 -8.60 6.47 -26.90
C SER A 168 -9.33 5.15 -26.64
N ASN A 169 -10.00 4.60 -27.65
CA ASN A 169 -10.75 3.34 -27.52
C ASN A 169 -9.86 2.09 -27.62
N LEU A 170 -8.53 2.25 -27.54
CA LEU A 170 -7.54 1.17 -27.66
C LEU A 170 -7.22 0.49 -26.32
N VAL A 171 -7.49 1.18 -25.20
CA VAL A 171 -7.36 0.64 -23.83
C VAL A 171 -8.70 0.88 -23.12
N PRO A 172 -9.33 -0.13 -22.51
CA PRO A 172 -10.56 0.03 -21.75
C PRO A 172 -10.32 0.88 -20.49
N PRO A 173 -11.22 1.82 -20.16
CA PRO A 173 -10.99 2.74 -19.04
C PRO A 173 -11.21 2.07 -17.69
N SER A 174 -10.24 2.19 -16.79
CA SER A 174 -10.28 1.68 -15.42
C SER A 174 -10.98 2.64 -14.46
N SER A 175 -10.88 3.97 -14.66
CA SER A 175 -11.71 4.90 -13.88
C SER A 175 -13.20 4.65 -14.13
N LYS A 176 -14.03 5.12 -13.18
CA LYS A 176 -15.42 4.67 -13.13
C LYS A 176 -16.37 5.54 -13.96
N TYR A 177 -17.02 4.95 -14.95
CA TYR A 177 -18.04 5.62 -15.77
C TYR A 177 -19.24 6.08 -14.93
N GLY A 178 -19.83 5.17 -14.15
CA GLY A 178 -21.02 5.43 -13.33
C GLY A 178 -20.72 5.99 -11.95
N ILE A 179 -19.75 6.91 -11.81
CA ILE A 179 -19.15 7.29 -10.52
C ILE A 179 -20.16 7.86 -9.50
N GLU A 180 -21.17 8.61 -9.97
CA GLU A 180 -22.27 9.12 -9.15
C GLU A 180 -23.13 8.00 -8.55
N ASN A 181 -23.50 7.00 -9.36
CA ASN A 181 -24.45 5.95 -8.97
C ASN A 181 -23.93 5.04 -7.85
N THR A 182 -22.61 4.99 -7.64
CA THR A 182 -22.00 4.23 -6.53
C THR A 182 -21.29 5.10 -5.50
N LEU A 183 -21.47 6.42 -5.57
CA LEU A 183 -20.82 7.42 -4.72
C LEU A 183 -19.27 7.39 -4.76
N SER A 184 -18.70 6.70 -5.74
CA SER A 184 -17.26 6.39 -5.89
C SER A 184 -16.36 7.61 -6.13
N PHE A 185 -16.92 8.82 -6.18
CA PHE A 185 -16.16 10.08 -6.17
C PHE A 185 -15.68 10.46 -4.75
N TRP A 186 -16.11 9.74 -3.72
CA TRP A 186 -15.71 9.93 -2.33
C TRP A 186 -15.52 8.58 -1.59
N LEU A 187 -15.36 8.63 -0.26
CA LEU A 187 -15.15 7.52 0.66
C LEU A 187 -16.41 6.64 0.83
N ALA A 188 -16.94 6.12 -0.27
CA ALA A 188 -18.12 5.29 -0.31
C ALA A 188 -17.93 3.92 0.37
N LYS A 189 -19.03 3.36 0.88
CA LYS A 189 -19.08 2.04 1.53
C LYS A 189 -20.43 1.37 1.31
N GLY A 190 -20.45 0.04 1.36
CA GLY A 190 -21.68 -0.76 1.28
C GLY A 190 -22.47 -0.76 2.59
N LEU A 191 -23.77 -0.48 2.50
CA LEU A 191 -24.73 -0.70 3.58
C LEU A 191 -25.02 -2.19 3.71
N ARG A 192 -24.44 -2.86 4.71
CA ARG A 192 -24.67 -4.29 4.98
C ARG A 192 -25.95 -4.49 5.82
N ASP A 193 -26.69 -5.57 5.57
CA ASP A 193 -27.79 -5.99 6.44
C ASP A 193 -27.22 -6.47 7.80
N PRO A 194 -27.69 -5.93 8.95
CA PRO A 194 -27.21 -6.36 10.26
C PRO A 194 -27.57 -7.82 10.62
N ASN A 195 -28.38 -8.50 9.81
CA ASN A 195 -28.74 -9.91 9.97
C ASN A 195 -28.03 -10.83 8.96
N ASP A 196 -27.45 -10.29 7.88
CA ASP A 196 -26.69 -11.02 6.87
C ASP A 196 -25.61 -10.11 6.27
N PHE A 197 -24.36 -10.28 6.71
CA PHE A 197 -23.24 -9.46 6.28
C PHE A 197 -22.93 -9.56 4.76
N ASN A 198 -23.48 -10.55 4.06
CA ASN A 198 -23.35 -10.72 2.61
C ASN A 198 -24.41 -9.91 1.82
N ASN A 199 -25.51 -9.53 2.46
CA ASN A 199 -26.59 -8.78 1.84
C ASN A 199 -26.28 -7.26 1.84
N ILE A 200 -26.05 -6.69 0.66
CA ILE A 200 -25.81 -5.25 0.49
C ILE A 200 -27.12 -4.54 0.15
N LEU A 201 -27.62 -3.75 1.10
CA LEU A 201 -28.88 -3.01 1.02
C LEU A 201 -28.76 -1.70 0.21
N GLY A 202 -27.54 -1.20 0.00
CA GLY A 202 -27.28 0.08 -0.65
C GLY A 202 -25.82 0.52 -0.52
N VAL A 203 -25.56 1.80 -0.80
CA VAL A 203 -24.27 2.46 -0.60
C VAL A 203 -24.49 3.80 0.11
N GLU A 204 -23.52 4.21 0.92
CA GLU A 204 -23.50 5.50 1.63
C GLU A 204 -22.08 6.08 1.62
N ASN A 205 -21.96 7.40 1.84
CA ASN A 205 -20.66 8.07 1.92
C ASN A 205 -20.13 8.13 3.37
N SER A 206 -18.83 7.91 3.55
CA SER A 206 -18.18 8.06 4.85
C SER A 206 -17.75 9.51 5.10
N THR A 207 -18.21 10.09 6.19
CA THR A 207 -17.79 11.42 6.63
C THR A 207 -16.34 11.41 7.14
N LEU A 208 -15.47 12.16 6.47
CA LEU A 208 -14.11 12.46 6.93
C LEU A 208 -14.17 13.43 8.11
N LYS A 209 -13.45 13.12 9.20
CA LYS A 209 -13.25 14.05 10.32
C LYS A 209 -11.90 14.74 10.16
N VAL A 210 -11.88 16.06 10.06
CA VAL A 210 -10.64 16.84 9.99
C VAL A 210 -10.47 17.63 11.28
N TYR A 211 -9.45 17.30 12.06
CA TYR A 211 -9.14 17.97 13.33
C TYR A 211 -8.05 19.02 13.13
N SER A 212 -8.33 20.28 13.45
CA SER A 212 -7.38 21.39 13.27
C SER A 212 -6.27 21.47 14.33
N LYS A 213 -6.41 20.72 15.43
CA LYS A 213 -5.55 20.78 16.63
C LYS A 213 -5.51 19.44 17.37
N CYS A 214 -4.83 18.45 16.81
CA CYS A 214 -4.49 17.22 17.54
C CYS A 214 -3.24 17.44 18.41
N TYR A 215 -3.27 17.05 19.70
CA TYR A 215 -2.05 17.02 20.50
C TYR A 215 -1.16 15.87 20.00
N LEU A 216 0.00 16.19 19.45
CA LEU A 216 0.96 15.21 18.93
C LEU A 216 2.35 15.58 19.41
N ASP A 217 2.93 14.77 20.31
CA ASP A 217 4.33 14.88 20.69
C ASP A 217 5.03 13.56 20.31
N PRO A 218 5.90 13.56 19.28
CA PRO A 218 6.43 14.72 18.57
C PRO A 218 5.48 15.31 17.51
N PHE A 219 5.46 16.65 17.39
CA PHE A 219 4.63 17.42 16.43
C PHE A 219 4.65 16.82 15.02
N ASN A 220 3.48 16.52 14.44
CA ASN A 220 3.30 15.99 13.08
C ASN A 220 1.95 16.46 12.51
N ALA A 221 1.58 15.98 11.32
CA ALA A 221 0.18 15.76 10.97
C ALA A 221 0.03 14.29 10.48
N PHE A 222 -1.19 13.79 10.28
CA PHE A 222 -1.42 12.48 9.64
C PHE A 222 -2.88 12.28 9.17
N TYR A 223 -3.06 11.44 8.15
CA TYR A 223 -4.31 10.77 7.82
C TYR A 223 -4.36 9.36 8.42
N SER A 224 -5.51 8.98 8.99
CA SER A 224 -5.82 7.63 9.44
C SER A 224 -6.86 7.01 8.49
N PRO A 225 -6.48 5.99 7.69
CA PRO A 225 -7.39 5.33 6.75
C PRO A 225 -8.43 4.44 7.44
N SER A 226 -8.16 3.97 8.66
CA SER A 226 -9.07 3.14 9.46
C SER A 226 -10.17 3.95 10.14
N GLU A 227 -9.87 5.17 10.61
CA GLU A 227 -10.87 6.07 11.24
C GLU A 227 -11.54 7.05 10.25
N ASN A 228 -11.04 7.15 9.00
CA ASN A 228 -11.32 8.24 8.07
C ASN A 228 -11.14 9.62 8.76
N LYS A 229 -9.93 9.86 9.26
CA LYS A 229 -9.59 11.02 10.10
C LYS A 229 -8.31 11.70 9.62
N VAL A 230 -8.31 13.02 9.47
CA VAL A 230 -7.10 13.85 9.36
C VAL A 230 -6.84 14.54 10.70
N CYS A 231 -5.59 14.54 11.16
CA CYS A 231 -5.14 15.19 12.38
C CYS A 231 -4.03 16.22 12.08
N LEU A 232 -4.33 17.51 12.21
CA LEU A 232 -3.34 18.59 12.11
C LEU A 232 -2.75 18.88 13.50
N GLY A 233 -1.45 18.66 13.67
CA GLY A 233 -0.83 18.64 14.99
C GLY A 233 -0.50 19.98 15.63
N TRP A 234 -0.32 19.89 16.95
CA TRP A 234 0.17 20.90 17.89
C TRP A 234 0.82 20.21 19.11
N ASN A 235 1.78 20.86 19.78
CA ASN A 235 2.27 20.43 21.09
C ASN A 235 2.73 21.59 21.99
N ASP A 236 2.82 21.36 23.30
CA ASP A 236 3.30 22.35 24.26
C ASP A 236 4.72 22.84 23.94
N ASN A 237 5.60 21.92 23.50
CA ASN A 237 6.97 22.18 23.10
C ASN A 237 7.10 23.27 22.01
N SER A 238 6.10 23.37 21.12
CA SER A 238 6.05 24.32 20.01
C SER A 238 4.76 25.16 20.04
N SER A 239 4.25 25.50 21.24
CA SER A 239 2.88 26.01 21.48
C SER A 239 2.33 27.17 20.62
N PHE A 240 3.18 27.89 19.86
CA PHE A 240 2.80 28.94 18.90
C PHE A 240 2.59 28.43 17.46
N LEU A 241 2.97 27.19 17.18
CA LEU A 241 3.02 26.54 15.87
C LEU A 241 1.94 25.46 15.78
N TYR A 242 1.16 25.48 14.69
CA TYR A 242 0.07 24.53 14.42
C TYR A 242 0.17 24.10 12.96
N ALA A 243 -0.02 22.81 12.65
CA ALA A 243 -0.02 22.36 11.26
C ALA A 243 -1.10 23.08 10.41
N ALA A 244 -2.24 23.43 11.03
CA ALA A 244 -3.30 24.25 10.44
C ALA A 244 -2.91 25.70 10.07
N GLN A 245 -1.67 26.14 10.34
CA GLN A 245 -1.12 27.42 9.87
C GLN A 245 -0.46 27.30 8.47
N ASP A 246 -0.23 26.09 7.96
CA ASP A 246 0.42 25.86 6.67
C ASP A 246 -0.52 25.10 5.71
N PRO A 247 -1.13 25.80 4.73
CA PRO A 247 -2.05 25.17 3.78
C PRO A 247 -1.45 23.98 3.02
N SER A 248 -0.12 23.93 2.83
CA SER A 248 0.52 22.82 2.13
C SER A 248 0.41 21.49 2.87
N VAL A 249 0.53 21.51 4.20
CA VAL A 249 0.30 20.33 5.05
C VAL A 249 -1.16 19.89 4.96
N ILE A 250 -2.11 20.83 4.98
CA ILE A 250 -3.54 20.52 4.81
C ILE A 250 -3.82 19.83 3.46
N TYR A 251 -3.16 20.26 2.38
CA TYR A 251 -3.32 19.62 1.06
C TYR A 251 -2.65 18.25 0.97
N HIS A 252 -1.51 18.06 1.64
CA HIS A 252 -0.80 16.77 1.73
C HIS A 252 -1.61 15.73 2.52
N GLU A 253 -2.10 16.07 3.72
CA GLU A 253 -2.93 15.14 4.52
C GLU A 253 -4.22 14.72 3.80
N MET A 254 -4.84 15.67 3.11
CA MET A 254 -5.98 15.40 2.24
C MET A 254 -5.59 14.61 0.99
N GLY A 255 -4.34 14.70 0.52
CA GLY A 255 -3.81 13.92 -0.59
C GLY A 255 -3.95 12.42 -0.37
N HIS A 256 -3.61 11.92 0.82
CA HIS A 256 -3.81 10.50 1.17
C HIS A 256 -5.28 10.08 1.14
N VAL A 257 -6.21 10.98 1.53
CA VAL A 257 -7.66 10.75 1.43
C VAL A 257 -8.05 10.59 -0.05
N LEU A 258 -7.55 11.46 -0.92
CA LEU A 258 -7.82 11.43 -2.36
C LEU A 258 -7.20 10.20 -3.04
N VAL A 259 -5.99 9.80 -2.65
CA VAL A 259 -5.37 8.53 -3.07
C VAL A 259 -6.26 7.35 -2.69
N LYS A 260 -6.75 7.29 -1.45
CA LYS A 260 -7.68 6.23 -1.00
C LYS A 260 -8.98 6.22 -1.82
N VAL A 261 -9.55 7.39 -2.15
CA VAL A 261 -10.73 7.49 -3.03
C VAL A 261 -10.43 6.94 -4.43
N MET A 262 -9.32 7.37 -5.05
CA MET A 262 -8.95 6.96 -6.40
C MET A 262 -8.65 5.45 -6.51
N MET A 263 -7.96 4.87 -5.53
CA MET A 263 -7.70 3.42 -5.46
C MET A 263 -8.98 2.57 -5.26
N ASN A 264 -10.10 3.15 -4.79
CA ASN A 264 -11.30 2.39 -4.44
C ASN A 264 -12.52 2.63 -5.34
N GLN A 265 -12.39 3.40 -6.43
CA GLN A 265 -13.55 3.77 -7.27
C GLN A 265 -14.34 2.55 -7.79
N ARG A 266 -13.63 1.45 -8.10
CA ARG A 266 -14.16 0.21 -8.69
C ARG A 266 -14.66 -0.81 -7.67
N ASN A 267 -14.25 -0.68 -6.41
CA ASN A 267 -14.48 -1.65 -5.34
C ASN A 267 -15.94 -1.68 -4.83
N ILE A 268 -16.79 -0.86 -5.45
CA ILE A 268 -18.25 -0.89 -5.40
C ILE A 268 -18.74 -0.94 -6.85
N SER A 269 -19.68 -1.80 -7.19
CA SER A 269 -20.36 -1.87 -8.50
C SER A 269 -21.88 -1.98 -8.35
N TYR A 270 -22.62 -1.70 -9.44
CA TYR A 270 -24.08 -1.63 -9.42
C TYR A 270 -24.69 -2.48 -10.54
N ASN A 271 -25.31 -3.59 -10.15
CA ASN A 271 -25.97 -4.55 -11.01
C ASN A 271 -27.46 -4.58 -10.66
N MET A 272 -28.22 -3.65 -11.26
CA MET A 272 -29.67 -3.46 -11.10
C MET A 272 -30.43 -4.78 -10.83
N PRO A 273 -31.08 -4.95 -9.66
CA PRO A 273 -31.40 -3.93 -8.65
C PRO A 273 -30.36 -3.73 -7.53
N SER A 274 -29.27 -4.51 -7.50
CA SER A 274 -28.39 -4.66 -6.32
C SER A 274 -27.03 -3.98 -6.47
N TYR A 275 -26.44 -3.60 -5.33
CA TYR A 275 -25.02 -3.23 -5.26
C TYR A 275 -24.16 -4.46 -4.95
N HIS A 276 -22.93 -4.45 -5.45
CA HIS A 276 -21.89 -5.41 -5.08
C HIS A 276 -20.70 -4.62 -4.54
N VAL A 277 -20.08 -5.11 -3.47
CA VAL A 277 -18.95 -4.46 -2.79
C VAL A 277 -17.90 -5.51 -2.48
N THR A 278 -16.64 -5.21 -2.76
CA THR A 278 -15.52 -6.11 -2.49
C THR A 278 -15.37 -6.31 -0.96
N PRO A 279 -14.84 -7.45 -0.48
CA PRO A 279 -14.67 -7.68 0.96
C PRO A 279 -13.64 -6.73 1.57
N PHE A 280 -12.64 -6.32 0.78
CA PHE A 280 -11.52 -5.46 1.19
C PHE A 280 -11.49 -4.15 0.39
N GLN A 281 -10.89 -3.11 0.98
CA GLN A 281 -10.49 -1.89 0.28
C GLN A 281 -9.01 -1.96 -0.09
N SER A 282 -8.64 -1.22 -1.13
CA SER A 282 -7.27 -1.06 -1.61
C SER A 282 -6.59 0.17 -0.98
N ASP A 283 -5.27 0.14 -0.79
CA ASP A 283 -4.47 1.27 -0.32
C ASP A 283 -3.15 1.42 -1.09
N LEU A 284 -2.36 2.45 -0.73
CA LEU A 284 -0.96 2.55 -1.10
C LEU A 284 -0.09 2.62 0.17
N GLY A 285 0.19 1.47 0.76
CA GLY A 285 1.38 1.24 1.58
C GLY A 285 1.22 1.40 3.09
N SER A 286 2.32 1.08 3.78
CA SER A 286 2.47 1.05 5.25
C SER A 286 3.03 2.35 5.84
N LEU A 287 3.23 2.37 7.16
CA LEU A 287 3.85 3.50 7.87
C LEU A 287 5.39 3.44 7.87
N PHE A 288 5.95 2.32 7.40
CA PHE A 288 7.37 2.08 7.25
C PHE A 288 7.74 2.12 5.78
N TYR A 289 9.03 1.97 5.44
CA TYR A 289 9.42 1.98 4.03
C TYR A 289 8.77 0.83 3.24
N ASP A 290 7.88 1.19 2.32
CA ASP A 290 7.61 0.39 1.13
C ASP A 290 7.39 1.32 -0.08
N GLU A 291 7.46 0.75 -1.28
CA GLU A 291 7.35 1.53 -2.51
C GLU A 291 5.93 2.07 -2.77
N ALA A 292 4.87 1.45 -2.25
CA ALA A 292 3.52 1.97 -2.36
C ALA A 292 3.32 3.21 -1.47
N GLY A 293 3.82 3.16 -0.23
CA GLY A 293 3.82 4.28 0.70
C GLY A 293 4.62 5.47 0.16
N ALA A 294 5.78 5.23 -0.45
CA ALA A 294 6.54 6.28 -1.13
C ALA A 294 5.77 6.91 -2.32
N ILE A 295 5.01 6.12 -3.09
CA ILE A 295 4.13 6.66 -4.14
C ILE A 295 2.99 7.51 -3.53
N ASN A 296 2.42 7.07 -2.41
CA ASN A 296 1.37 7.78 -1.67
C ASN A 296 1.86 9.15 -1.16
N GLU A 297 3.04 9.18 -0.51
CA GLU A 297 3.72 10.41 -0.07
C GLU A 297 3.95 11.39 -1.23
N GLY A 298 4.50 10.91 -2.35
CA GLY A 298 4.78 11.75 -3.51
C GLY A 298 3.53 12.28 -4.21
N LEU A 299 2.42 11.54 -4.17
CA LEU A 299 1.11 12.00 -4.63
C LEU A 299 0.55 13.09 -3.69
N SER A 300 0.64 12.89 -2.37
CA SER A 300 0.23 13.89 -1.38
C SER A 300 1.02 15.19 -1.47
N ASP A 301 2.34 15.11 -1.66
CA ASP A 301 3.20 16.26 -1.95
C ASP A 301 2.79 16.97 -3.24
N TRP A 302 2.52 16.22 -4.32
CA TRP A 302 2.05 16.81 -5.57
C TRP A 302 0.67 17.49 -5.43
N PHE A 303 -0.21 17.07 -4.51
CA PHE A 303 -1.46 17.80 -4.24
C PHE A 303 -1.22 19.22 -3.71
N SER A 304 -0.11 19.50 -3.01
CA SER A 304 0.31 20.88 -2.68
C SER A 304 0.67 21.68 -3.94
N TYR A 305 1.36 21.07 -4.91
CA TYR A 305 1.68 21.70 -6.19
C TYR A 305 0.41 21.96 -7.04
N PHE A 306 -0.46 20.95 -7.15
CA PHE A 306 -1.73 21.00 -7.86
C PHE A 306 -2.61 22.20 -7.43
N ILE A 307 -2.70 22.48 -6.11
CA ILE A 307 -3.49 23.61 -5.60
C ILE A 307 -2.74 24.95 -5.59
N THR A 308 -1.42 24.98 -5.38
CA THR A 308 -0.69 26.24 -5.11
C THR A 308 0.27 26.69 -6.21
N GLY A 309 0.73 25.79 -7.08
CA GLY A 309 1.77 26.08 -8.07
C GLY A 309 3.15 26.41 -7.47
N ARG A 310 3.37 26.15 -6.18
CA ARG A 310 4.65 26.37 -5.49
C ARG A 310 5.45 25.07 -5.41
N THR A 311 6.72 25.12 -5.75
CA THR A 311 7.61 23.96 -5.85
C THR A 311 8.23 23.51 -4.52
N HIS A 312 7.59 23.82 -3.39
CA HIS A 312 8.06 23.48 -2.04
C HIS A 312 6.87 23.18 -1.12
N PHE A 313 7.06 22.23 -0.20
CA PHE A 313 6.06 21.73 0.74
C PHE A 313 6.49 21.95 2.20
N GLY A 314 5.57 22.45 3.04
CA GLY A 314 5.71 22.50 4.49
C GLY A 314 6.62 23.60 5.05
N GLU A 315 6.84 24.72 4.35
CA GLU A 315 7.86 25.71 4.74
C GLU A 315 7.66 26.28 6.15
N TRP A 316 6.42 26.45 6.61
CA TRP A 316 6.15 27.00 7.94
C TRP A 316 6.00 25.92 9.01
N ALA A 317 5.17 24.91 8.74
CA ALA A 317 4.83 23.90 9.73
C ALA A 317 5.94 22.85 9.95
N LEU A 318 6.73 22.53 8.91
CA LEU A 318 7.66 21.40 8.92
C LEU A 318 9.13 21.84 8.76
N CYS A 319 9.45 22.70 7.79
CA CYS A 319 10.82 23.22 7.62
C CYS A 319 11.30 23.90 8.90
N ARG A 320 10.60 24.98 9.28
CA ARG A 320 11.19 26.05 10.10
C ARG A 320 11.61 25.65 11.52
N PHE A 321 11.14 24.52 12.02
CA PHE A 321 11.31 24.06 13.41
C PHE A 321 11.69 22.58 13.55
N PHE A 322 11.58 21.78 12.47
CA PHE A 322 11.75 20.33 12.46
C PHE A 322 12.59 19.79 11.30
N ASP A 323 13.01 20.63 10.36
CA ASP A 323 13.84 20.26 9.21
C ASP A 323 13.22 19.09 8.41
N ALA A 324 11.89 19.17 8.19
CA ALA A 324 11.05 18.10 7.62
C ALA A 324 10.21 18.56 6.40
N SER A 325 10.61 19.65 5.76
CA SER A 325 10.05 20.11 4.48
C SER A 325 10.68 19.41 3.29
N ARG A 326 9.99 19.42 2.15
CA ARG A 326 10.44 18.79 0.91
C ARG A 326 10.31 19.76 -0.27
N ALA A 327 11.32 19.76 -1.13
CA ALA A 327 11.22 20.39 -2.45
C ALA A 327 10.37 19.52 -3.37
N LEU A 328 9.82 20.13 -4.43
CA LEU A 328 9.10 19.46 -5.52
C LEU A 328 9.79 19.68 -6.88
N THR A 329 10.91 20.42 -6.91
CA THR A 329 11.80 20.58 -8.07
C THR A 329 13.27 20.69 -7.68
N GLU A 330 14.16 20.22 -8.55
CA GLU A 330 15.61 20.05 -8.33
C GLU A 330 16.42 21.35 -8.26
N ASP A 331 15.78 22.49 -8.53
CA ASP A 331 16.37 23.83 -8.43
C ASP A 331 16.00 24.56 -7.12
N ASP A 332 15.33 23.88 -6.18
CA ASP A 332 15.08 24.42 -4.85
C ASP A 332 16.38 24.50 -4.01
N PRO A 333 16.63 25.63 -3.29
CA PRO A 333 17.82 25.82 -2.47
C PRO A 333 18.01 24.83 -1.29
N ILE A 334 17.03 24.00 -0.96
CA ILE A 334 17.18 22.91 0.03
C ILE A 334 18.12 21.81 -0.48
N HIS A 335 18.23 21.63 -1.80
CA HIS A 335 19.13 20.65 -2.38
C HIS A 335 20.60 21.07 -2.22
N ASN A 336 21.41 20.16 -1.69
CA ASN A 336 22.85 20.23 -1.93
C ASN A 336 23.14 19.97 -3.42
N GLY A 337 24.28 20.44 -3.93
CA GLY A 337 24.64 20.41 -5.36
C GLY A 337 24.96 19.02 -5.95
N MET A 338 24.30 17.97 -5.46
CA MET A 338 24.30 16.62 -6.03
C MET A 338 23.11 16.39 -6.99
N VAL A 339 22.05 17.19 -6.84
CA VAL A 339 20.79 17.11 -7.61
C VAL A 339 20.60 18.39 -8.42
N SER A 340 20.14 18.29 -9.67
CA SER A 340 19.88 19.44 -10.55
C SER A 340 18.85 19.12 -11.65
N LYS A 341 18.36 20.16 -12.35
CA LYS A 341 17.47 20.02 -13.52
C LYS A 341 18.20 19.62 -14.81
N ALA A 342 19.50 19.32 -14.77
CA ALA A 342 20.22 18.83 -15.93
C ALA A 342 19.95 17.34 -16.19
N SER A 343 19.95 16.96 -17.47
CA SER A 343 19.70 15.57 -17.89
C SER A 343 20.79 14.64 -17.32
N GLY A 344 20.37 13.65 -16.53
CA GLY A 344 21.27 12.75 -15.78
C GLY A 344 21.71 13.24 -14.39
N GLU A 345 21.29 14.43 -13.94
CA GLU A 345 21.59 14.98 -12.60
C GLU A 345 20.34 15.08 -11.69
N ARG A 346 19.19 14.58 -12.13
CA ARG A 346 17.94 14.64 -11.34
C ARG A 346 17.93 13.69 -10.14
N LEU A 347 16.91 13.87 -9.29
CA LEU A 347 16.55 12.99 -8.19
C LEU A 347 16.02 11.63 -8.70
N SER A 348 16.92 10.78 -9.19
CA SER A 348 16.57 9.54 -9.91
C SER A 348 16.45 8.29 -9.03
N TYR A 349 15.54 7.41 -9.44
CA TYR A 349 15.38 6.07 -8.93
C TYR A 349 16.45 5.11 -9.51
N PRO A 350 16.95 4.12 -8.75
CA PRO A 350 16.78 3.92 -7.30
C PRO A 350 17.79 4.72 -6.46
N GLU A 351 18.68 5.52 -7.07
CA GLU A 351 19.84 6.05 -6.36
C GLU A 351 19.49 7.01 -5.23
N TYR A 352 18.45 7.81 -5.38
CA TYR A 352 18.03 8.81 -4.40
C TYR A 352 16.97 8.31 -3.39
N LEU A 353 16.68 7.01 -3.31
CA LEU A 353 15.68 6.45 -2.39
C LEU A 353 15.95 6.72 -0.89
N TYR A 354 17.19 7.04 -0.50
CA TYR A 354 17.57 7.38 0.88
C TYR A 354 17.99 8.86 1.03
N TYR A 355 17.62 9.73 0.09
CA TYR A 355 18.06 11.13 0.06
C TYR A 355 17.12 12.04 0.85
N ASP A 356 17.53 12.41 2.06
CA ASP A 356 16.99 13.58 2.75
C ASP A 356 17.83 14.83 2.37
N PRO A 357 17.25 15.86 1.72
CA PRO A 357 17.96 17.11 1.48
C PRO A 357 18.27 17.88 2.78
N ASN A 358 17.52 17.66 3.86
CA ASN A 358 17.74 18.30 5.16
C ASN A 358 18.95 17.70 5.90
N ASN A 359 19.21 16.39 5.73
CA ASN A 359 20.29 15.66 6.37
C ASN A 359 20.97 14.64 5.41
N PRO A 360 21.68 15.12 4.36
CA PRO A 360 22.16 14.30 3.26
C PRO A 360 23.34 13.36 3.60
N ASP A 361 23.94 13.51 4.78
CA ASP A 361 24.92 12.56 5.32
C ASP A 361 24.25 11.35 6.02
N SER A 362 22.94 11.43 6.28
CA SER A 362 22.16 10.34 6.87
C SER A 362 21.53 9.46 5.79
N LYS A 363 21.47 8.15 6.05
CA LYS A 363 20.73 7.18 5.24
C LYS A 363 19.61 6.61 6.10
N SER A 364 18.38 6.74 5.63
CA SER A 364 17.23 6.04 6.18
C SER A 364 16.42 5.45 5.04
N GLU A 365 15.87 4.26 5.26
CA GLU A 365 14.67 3.84 4.53
C GLU A 365 13.52 4.69 5.10
N ASP A 366 12.79 5.41 4.25
CA ASP A 366 11.68 6.29 4.64
C ASP A 366 10.80 6.61 3.43
N VAL A 367 9.48 6.56 3.59
CA VAL A 367 8.51 6.78 2.50
C VAL A 367 8.52 8.22 1.98
N HIS A 368 8.71 9.21 2.86
CA HIS A 368 8.68 10.62 2.50
C HIS A 368 9.89 11.01 1.65
N TYR A 369 11.08 10.46 1.95
CA TYR A 369 12.30 10.73 1.18
C TYR A 369 12.25 10.11 -0.21
N ALA A 370 11.83 8.85 -0.32
CA ALA A 370 11.64 8.18 -1.61
C ALA A 370 10.49 8.78 -2.43
N GLY A 371 9.42 9.24 -1.77
CA GLY A 371 8.26 9.87 -2.41
C GLY A 371 8.58 11.19 -3.13
N GLN A 372 9.67 11.87 -2.78
CA GLN A 372 10.15 13.03 -3.54
C GLN A 372 10.39 12.68 -5.02
N ILE A 373 10.86 11.47 -5.35
CA ILE A 373 11.07 11.07 -6.75
C ILE A 373 9.75 11.14 -7.55
N VAL A 374 8.64 10.74 -6.91
CA VAL A 374 7.29 10.74 -7.49
C VAL A 374 6.74 12.17 -7.57
N SER A 375 6.92 12.98 -6.52
CA SER A 375 6.42 14.37 -6.52
C SER A 375 7.19 15.28 -7.50
N HIS A 376 8.51 15.12 -7.61
CA HIS A 376 9.34 15.79 -8.63
C HIS A 376 8.95 15.36 -10.06
N TYR A 377 8.76 14.05 -10.32
CA TYR A 377 8.30 13.58 -11.63
C TYR A 377 6.95 14.19 -12.02
N LEU A 378 5.95 14.14 -11.13
CA LEU A 378 4.61 14.67 -11.42
C LEU A 378 4.60 16.21 -11.56
N THR A 379 5.49 16.91 -10.84
CA THR A 379 5.70 18.36 -10.99
C THR A 379 6.35 18.69 -12.34
N SER A 380 7.42 18.00 -12.72
CA SER A 380 8.06 18.17 -14.03
C SER A 380 7.15 17.77 -15.20
N LEU A 381 6.32 16.72 -15.05
CA LEU A 381 5.28 16.37 -16.03
C LEU A 381 4.26 17.51 -16.19
N THR A 382 3.86 18.16 -15.09
CA THR A 382 2.96 19.32 -15.14
C THR A 382 3.61 20.49 -15.91
N GLU A 383 4.91 20.76 -15.72
CA GLU A 383 5.64 21.81 -16.46
C GLU A 383 5.87 21.48 -17.94
N GLU A 384 6.19 20.23 -18.26
CA GLU A 384 6.29 19.77 -19.64
C GLU A 384 4.95 19.88 -20.36
N LEU A 385 3.82 19.62 -19.70
CA LEU A 385 2.50 19.81 -20.30
C LEU A 385 2.12 21.29 -20.43
N LYS A 386 2.39 22.14 -19.43
CA LYS A 386 2.21 23.60 -19.54
C LYS A 386 2.97 24.17 -20.75
N SER A 387 4.24 23.79 -20.91
CA SER A 387 5.11 24.29 -21.98
C SER A 387 4.84 23.66 -23.35
N THR A 388 4.68 22.34 -23.43
CA THR A 388 4.47 21.59 -24.68
C THR A 388 3.07 21.78 -25.26
N CYS A 389 2.06 21.84 -24.39
CA CYS A 389 0.64 21.88 -24.77
C CYS A 389 0.07 23.31 -24.76
N SER A 390 0.86 24.30 -24.30
CA SER A 390 0.38 25.67 -23.99
C SER A 390 -0.77 25.70 -22.97
N ALA A 391 -0.81 24.72 -22.07
CA ALA A 391 -1.83 24.55 -21.04
C ALA A 391 -1.62 25.51 -19.87
N SER A 392 -2.70 25.94 -19.19
CA SER A 392 -2.56 26.61 -17.89
C SER A 392 -2.17 25.60 -16.80
N HIS A 393 -1.78 26.10 -15.62
CA HIS A 393 -1.55 25.24 -14.44
C HIS A 393 -2.79 24.40 -14.09
N THR A 394 -3.98 24.97 -14.23
CA THR A 394 -5.25 24.27 -14.01
C THR A 394 -5.45 23.15 -15.02
N ASP A 395 -5.22 23.42 -16.31
CA ASP A 395 -5.47 22.45 -17.39
C ASP A 395 -4.45 21.31 -17.36
N ALA A 396 -3.17 21.61 -17.16
CA ALA A 396 -2.13 20.60 -17.00
C ALA A 396 -2.35 19.77 -15.73
N GLY A 397 -2.77 20.40 -14.62
CA GLY A 397 -3.19 19.70 -13.41
C GLY A 397 -4.38 18.76 -13.63
N ASN A 398 -5.35 19.14 -14.47
CA ASN A 398 -6.46 18.25 -14.86
C ASN A 398 -5.94 17.04 -15.67
N MET A 399 -5.03 17.26 -16.62
CA MET A 399 -4.44 16.17 -17.41
C MET A 399 -3.68 15.17 -16.53
N VAL A 400 -2.85 15.65 -15.60
CA VAL A 400 -2.10 14.81 -14.67
C VAL A 400 -3.02 14.10 -13.68
N LEU A 401 -3.98 14.78 -13.05
CA LEU A 401 -4.92 14.12 -12.15
C LEU A 401 -5.77 13.06 -12.89
N GLY A 402 -6.17 13.31 -14.13
CA GLY A 402 -6.92 12.34 -14.94
C GLY A 402 -6.16 11.02 -15.11
N VAL A 403 -4.89 11.07 -15.51
CA VAL A 403 -4.07 9.84 -15.68
C VAL A 403 -3.62 9.23 -14.36
N VAL A 404 -3.49 10.02 -13.28
CA VAL A 404 -3.27 9.50 -11.92
C VAL A 404 -4.51 8.75 -11.43
N ASN A 405 -5.71 9.32 -11.58
CA ASN A 405 -6.97 8.67 -11.21
C ASN A 405 -7.17 7.35 -11.97
N GLU A 406 -6.92 7.36 -13.28
CA GLU A 406 -6.96 6.16 -14.12
C GLU A 406 -5.98 5.08 -13.64
N THR A 407 -4.76 5.48 -13.29
CA THR A 407 -3.69 4.60 -12.80
C THR A 407 -4.04 3.96 -11.46
N LEU A 408 -4.54 4.75 -10.51
CA LEU A 408 -4.93 4.27 -9.18
C LEU A 408 -6.19 3.39 -9.26
N ALA A 409 -7.15 3.72 -10.12
CA ALA A 409 -8.34 2.90 -10.35
C ALA A 409 -8.04 1.54 -11.01
N GLU A 410 -6.97 1.43 -11.80
CA GLU A 410 -6.46 0.13 -12.29
C GLU A 410 -5.72 -0.64 -11.20
N LEU A 411 -4.80 0.01 -10.47
CA LEU A 411 -3.97 -0.63 -9.46
C LEU A 411 -4.77 -1.12 -8.24
N GLY A 412 -5.87 -0.44 -7.89
CA GLY A 412 -6.73 -0.78 -6.78
C GLY A 412 -7.98 -1.60 -7.11
N ASP A 413 -8.10 -2.14 -8.34
CA ASP A 413 -9.23 -2.96 -8.75
C ASP A 413 -9.29 -4.31 -8.01
N MET A 414 -10.02 -4.34 -6.88
CA MET A 414 -10.29 -5.57 -6.14
C MET A 414 -11.41 -6.43 -6.79
N THR A 415 -11.97 -6.02 -7.94
CA THR A 415 -12.98 -6.79 -8.69
C THR A 415 -12.39 -7.71 -9.77
N GLY A 416 -11.15 -7.48 -10.20
CA GLY A 416 -10.45 -8.23 -11.25
C GLY A 416 -10.89 -7.97 -12.69
N LYS A 417 -11.80 -7.01 -12.90
CA LYS A 417 -12.48 -6.78 -14.18
C LYS A 417 -11.75 -5.85 -15.15
N GLY A 418 -10.74 -5.10 -14.72
CA GLY A 418 -10.04 -4.09 -15.55
C GLY A 418 -10.87 -2.85 -15.94
N SER A 419 -12.12 -3.00 -16.39
CA SER A 419 -13.00 -1.89 -16.78
C SER A 419 -14.49 -2.17 -16.54
N ASP A 420 -15.26 -1.14 -16.19
CA ASP A 420 -16.71 -1.20 -16.05
C ASP A 420 -17.46 -1.26 -17.40
N VAL A 421 -16.80 -0.93 -18.52
CA VAL A 421 -17.42 -0.90 -19.87
C VAL A 421 -17.93 -2.28 -20.31
N PHE A 422 -17.29 -3.36 -19.84
CA PHE A 422 -17.66 -4.73 -20.20
C PHE A 422 -18.86 -5.27 -19.39
N ASP A 423 -19.20 -4.67 -18.24
CA ASP A 423 -20.35 -5.09 -17.40
C ASP A 423 -21.72 -4.82 -18.06
N GLU A 424 -21.76 -4.09 -19.19
CA GLU A 424 -22.96 -4.00 -20.03
C GLU A 424 -23.00 -5.09 -21.11
N PHE A 425 -21.86 -5.52 -21.65
CA PHE A 425 -21.77 -6.61 -22.65
C PHE A 425 -22.13 -7.98 -22.05
N ILE A 426 -21.75 -8.24 -20.80
CA ILE A 426 -22.02 -9.51 -20.09
C ILE A 426 -23.54 -9.77 -19.93
N ARG A 427 -24.37 -8.72 -19.96
CA ARG A 427 -25.84 -8.82 -19.86
C ARG A 427 -26.50 -9.51 -21.06
N GLY A 428 -25.74 -9.82 -22.12
CA GLY A 428 -26.24 -10.31 -23.40
C GLY A 428 -26.69 -11.78 -23.45
N ASN A 429 -25.90 -12.73 -22.93
CA ASN A 429 -26.25 -14.17 -23.01
C ASN A 429 -25.46 -15.15 -22.11
N ASP A 430 -24.35 -14.77 -21.46
CA ASP A 430 -23.62 -15.68 -20.57
C ASP A 430 -22.98 -14.93 -19.39
N VAL A 431 -23.37 -15.31 -18.16
CA VAL A 431 -22.81 -14.76 -16.91
C VAL A 431 -21.35 -15.19 -16.67
N ASN A 432 -20.87 -16.18 -17.42
CA ASN A 432 -19.47 -16.63 -17.38
C ASN A 432 -18.53 -15.80 -18.29
N PHE A 433 -19.04 -14.75 -18.95
CA PHE A 433 -18.28 -13.95 -19.93
C PHE A 433 -17.50 -12.77 -19.32
N GLY A 434 -17.05 -12.91 -18.07
CA GLY A 434 -16.11 -11.96 -17.46
C GLY A 434 -14.76 -12.00 -18.18
N ALA A 435 -14.40 -10.92 -18.87
CA ALA A 435 -13.04 -10.66 -19.28
C ALA A 435 -12.27 -10.16 -18.05
N PHE A 436 -11.72 -11.09 -17.28
CA PHE A 436 -10.82 -10.76 -16.17
C PHE A 436 -9.47 -10.35 -16.77
N PHE A 437 -8.99 -9.14 -16.44
CA PHE A 437 -7.72 -8.61 -16.96
C PHE A 437 -6.56 -8.81 -15.99
N THR A 438 -6.86 -9.14 -14.74
CA THR A 438 -5.94 -9.60 -13.70
C THR A 438 -6.50 -10.92 -13.16
N ASN A 439 -5.67 -11.82 -12.63
CA ASN A 439 -6.15 -13.14 -12.18
C ASN A 439 -6.80 -13.08 -10.78
N LEU A 440 -7.75 -12.17 -10.62
CA LEU A 440 -8.32 -11.77 -9.35
C LEU A 440 -9.81 -12.10 -9.33
N ASN A 441 -10.18 -13.24 -8.75
CA ASN A 441 -11.53 -13.36 -8.23
C ASN A 441 -11.67 -12.44 -6.98
N ASN A 442 -12.89 -12.01 -6.66
CA ASN A 442 -13.19 -11.06 -5.57
C ASN A 442 -12.77 -11.55 -4.16
N GLN A 443 -12.39 -12.82 -3.99
CA GLN A 443 -11.92 -13.37 -2.72
C GLN A 443 -10.39 -13.27 -2.60
N GLN A 444 -9.67 -13.48 -3.70
CA GLN A 444 -8.20 -13.51 -3.74
C GLN A 444 -7.58 -12.18 -4.22
N SER A 445 -8.40 -11.24 -4.67
CA SER A 445 -7.95 -9.95 -5.24
C SER A 445 -7.04 -9.13 -4.32
N TYR A 446 -7.31 -9.12 -3.02
CA TYR A 446 -6.52 -8.41 -2.03
C TYR A 446 -5.17 -9.09 -1.72
N LEU A 447 -5.17 -10.42 -1.53
CA LEU A 447 -3.96 -11.23 -1.31
C LEU A 447 -2.96 -11.04 -2.47
N TRP A 448 -3.44 -11.17 -3.70
CA TRP A 448 -2.63 -10.90 -4.89
C TRP A 448 -2.27 -9.43 -5.04
N GLY A 449 -3.24 -8.53 -4.91
CA GLY A 449 -3.06 -7.11 -5.19
C GLY A 449 -2.19 -6.34 -4.19
N HIS A 450 -2.13 -6.77 -2.92
CA HIS A 450 -1.48 -6.02 -1.82
C HIS A 450 -0.49 -6.81 -0.97
N GLN A 451 -0.47 -8.15 -1.01
CA GLN A 451 0.49 -8.95 -0.24
C GLN A 451 1.54 -9.58 -1.16
N VAL A 452 1.13 -10.32 -2.19
CA VAL A 452 2.08 -11.01 -3.09
C VAL A 452 2.57 -10.12 -4.24
N ASN A 453 1.69 -9.33 -4.85
CA ASN A 453 2.01 -8.44 -5.97
C ASN A 453 1.63 -6.94 -5.71
N PRO A 454 2.05 -6.33 -4.58
CA PRO A 454 1.74 -4.95 -4.22
C PRO A 454 2.15 -3.92 -5.28
N PRO A 455 1.52 -2.73 -5.31
CA PRO A 455 1.98 -1.58 -6.08
C PRO A 455 3.44 -1.24 -5.75
N ASN A 456 4.23 -0.93 -6.77
CA ASN A 456 5.64 -0.61 -6.67
C ASN A 456 6.03 0.40 -7.78
N PHE A 457 7.24 0.94 -7.77
CA PHE A 457 7.64 1.99 -8.71
C PHE A 457 7.50 1.54 -10.17
N ARG A 458 7.84 0.29 -10.50
CA ARG A 458 7.63 -0.26 -11.85
C ARG A 458 6.15 -0.27 -12.22
N LYS A 459 5.33 -0.97 -11.44
CA LYS A 459 3.91 -1.22 -11.71
C LYS A 459 3.11 0.10 -11.80
N PHE A 460 3.46 1.08 -10.95
CA PHE A 460 2.87 2.41 -11.00
C PHE A 460 3.31 3.21 -12.23
N PHE A 461 4.61 3.35 -12.50
CA PHE A 461 5.07 4.18 -13.62
C PHE A 461 4.82 3.54 -15.00
N GLN A 462 4.72 2.22 -15.08
CA GLN A 462 4.27 1.49 -16.27
C GLN A 462 2.80 1.79 -16.60
N THR A 463 1.90 1.63 -15.63
CA THR A 463 0.48 1.97 -15.79
C THR A 463 0.28 3.47 -16.05
N LEU A 464 1.02 4.35 -15.35
CA LEU A 464 0.97 5.79 -15.59
C LEU A 464 1.46 6.15 -17.00
N ALA A 465 2.54 5.53 -17.49
CA ALA A 465 3.04 5.74 -18.85
C ALA A 465 2.02 5.29 -19.91
N LYS A 466 1.32 4.16 -19.68
CA LYS A 466 0.20 3.71 -20.53
C LYS A 466 -0.89 4.78 -20.58
N ASN A 467 -1.32 5.26 -19.42
CA ASN A 467 -2.42 6.22 -19.33
C ASN A 467 -2.05 7.60 -19.90
N ILE A 468 -0.81 8.06 -19.71
CA ILE A 468 -0.24 9.22 -20.41
C ILE A 468 -0.27 8.99 -21.94
N THR A 469 0.13 7.82 -22.41
CA THR A 469 0.17 7.51 -23.85
C THR A 469 -1.22 7.57 -24.48
N TYR A 470 -2.24 6.98 -23.85
CA TYR A 470 -3.59 6.90 -24.44
C TYR A 470 -4.46 8.14 -24.24
N HIS A 471 -4.35 8.83 -23.10
CA HIS A 471 -5.25 9.95 -22.76
C HIS A 471 -4.58 11.33 -22.92
N ILE A 472 -3.25 11.41 -22.94
CA ILE A 472 -2.51 12.65 -23.21
C ILE A 472 -1.86 12.61 -24.60
N THR A 473 -0.85 11.77 -24.83
CA THR A 473 -0.06 11.73 -26.08
C THR A 473 -0.92 11.47 -27.32
N ASN A 474 -1.86 10.54 -27.27
CA ASN A 474 -2.71 10.22 -28.42
C ASN A 474 -3.97 11.11 -28.52
N LYS A 475 -4.17 12.04 -27.57
CA LYS A 475 -5.42 12.83 -27.43
C LYS A 475 -5.15 14.27 -26.96
N SER A 476 -5.09 14.49 -25.65
CA SER A 476 -5.16 15.82 -25.03
C SER A 476 -3.95 16.72 -25.34
N CYS A 477 -2.80 16.14 -25.69
CA CYS A 477 -1.61 16.88 -26.11
C CYS A 477 -0.71 16.03 -27.01
N ILE A 478 -0.99 16.04 -28.32
CA ILE A 478 -0.25 15.28 -29.34
C ILE A 478 1.21 15.74 -29.49
N GLN A 479 1.52 16.96 -29.02
CA GLN A 479 2.87 17.52 -28.97
C GLN A 479 3.73 16.89 -27.85
N PHE A 480 3.11 16.27 -26.83
CA PHE A 480 3.80 15.49 -25.80
C PHE A 480 3.91 14.03 -26.25
N THR A 481 4.89 13.77 -27.13
CA THR A 481 5.08 12.48 -27.80
C THR A 481 5.51 11.37 -26.83
N LYS A 482 5.35 10.11 -27.26
CA LYS A 482 5.81 8.92 -26.53
C LYS A 482 7.29 9.03 -26.12
N ASP A 483 8.16 9.43 -27.05
CA ASP A 483 9.58 9.64 -26.76
C ASP A 483 9.84 10.72 -25.69
N LYS A 484 9.01 11.77 -25.59
CA LYS A 484 9.09 12.75 -24.49
C LYS A 484 8.70 12.13 -23.17
N SER A 485 7.60 11.37 -23.14
CA SER A 485 7.15 10.69 -21.91
C SER A 485 8.18 9.68 -21.41
N GLU A 486 8.78 8.89 -22.31
CA GLU A 486 9.85 7.94 -21.98
C GLU A 486 11.14 8.64 -21.56
N THR A 487 11.53 9.72 -22.25
CA THR A 487 12.71 10.52 -21.86
C THR A 487 12.52 11.10 -20.46
N LEU A 488 11.35 11.67 -20.15
CA LEU A 488 11.06 12.21 -18.82
C LEU A 488 11.08 11.13 -17.74
N LEU A 489 10.49 9.95 -18.00
CA LEU A 489 10.59 8.81 -17.10
C LEU A 489 12.04 8.38 -16.87
N ASP A 490 12.84 8.32 -17.94
CA ASP A 490 14.25 7.94 -17.84
C ASP A 490 15.13 8.99 -17.16
N GLU A 491 14.85 10.29 -17.28
CA GLU A 491 15.57 11.32 -16.50
C GLU A 491 15.40 11.14 -14.99
N TYR A 492 14.27 10.55 -14.55
CA TYR A 492 14.03 10.15 -13.14
C TYR A 492 14.37 8.68 -12.85
N GLY A 493 14.92 7.91 -13.79
CA GLY A 493 15.21 6.48 -13.60
C GLY A 493 13.97 5.57 -13.52
N LEU A 494 12.79 6.09 -13.87
CA LEU A 494 11.47 5.47 -13.71
C LEU A 494 11.02 4.65 -14.93
N LEU A 495 11.83 4.60 -16.00
CA LEU A 495 11.58 3.75 -17.16
C LEU A 495 12.02 2.31 -16.83
N LEU A 496 11.24 1.65 -15.97
CA LEU A 496 11.58 0.37 -15.30
C LEU A 496 10.99 -0.89 -15.99
N PHE A 497 10.33 -0.73 -17.13
CA PHE A 497 9.57 -1.76 -17.85
C PHE A 497 10.03 -1.87 -19.31
N LYS A 498 9.74 -2.99 -20.00
CA LYS A 498 10.00 -3.13 -21.46
C LYS A 498 8.73 -2.94 -22.29
N THR A 499 7.57 -3.23 -21.71
CA THR A 499 6.26 -3.10 -22.36
C THR A 499 5.30 -2.24 -21.52
N TYR A 500 4.23 -1.75 -22.13
CA TYR A 500 3.24 -0.89 -21.46
C TYR A 500 2.14 -1.66 -20.69
N GLY A 501 2.22 -3.00 -20.58
CA GLY A 501 1.26 -3.80 -19.80
C GLY A 501 -0.17 -3.76 -20.34
N GLU A 502 -0.33 -4.00 -21.65
CA GLU A 502 -1.60 -3.91 -22.38
C GLU A 502 -2.23 -5.29 -22.62
N ASN A 503 -1.41 -6.36 -22.71
CA ASN A 503 -1.81 -7.72 -23.05
C ASN A 503 -2.10 -8.64 -21.84
N LYS A 504 -2.49 -8.08 -20.69
CA LYS A 504 -2.62 -8.82 -19.41
C LYS A 504 -3.58 -10.01 -19.53
N LYS A 505 -3.11 -11.20 -19.12
CA LYS A 505 -3.82 -12.48 -19.23
C LYS A 505 -4.47 -12.91 -17.91
N GLY A 506 -5.64 -12.35 -17.57
CA GLY A 506 -6.46 -12.92 -16.50
C GLY A 506 -7.10 -14.26 -16.93
N VAL A 507 -7.38 -15.14 -15.97
CA VAL A 507 -7.93 -16.49 -16.22
C VAL A 507 -9.45 -16.50 -16.01
N LYS A 508 -10.15 -17.38 -16.72
CA LYS A 508 -11.61 -17.51 -16.64
C LYS A 508 -12.03 -18.44 -15.50
N LEU A 509 -13.00 -18.01 -14.69
CA LEU A 509 -13.57 -18.78 -13.56
C LEU A 509 -14.07 -20.20 -13.91
N THR A 510 -14.40 -20.49 -15.18
CA THR A 510 -14.83 -21.85 -15.57
C THR A 510 -13.71 -22.89 -15.55
N ASP A 511 -12.46 -22.44 -15.46
CA ASP A 511 -11.28 -23.30 -15.45
C ASP A 511 -10.90 -23.69 -14.00
N LEU A 512 -11.55 -23.08 -13.00
CA LEU A 512 -11.30 -23.23 -11.56
C LEU A 512 -12.29 -24.21 -10.89
N GLY A 513 -12.43 -25.42 -11.45
CA GLY A 513 -13.01 -26.60 -10.78
C GLY A 513 -14.49 -26.60 -10.34
N GLY A 514 -15.17 -25.44 -10.30
CA GLY A 514 -16.42 -25.18 -9.57
C GLY A 514 -17.71 -25.84 -10.05
N GLY A 515 -17.77 -27.16 -10.08
CA GLY A 515 -19.03 -27.93 -10.01
C GLY A 515 -19.89 -27.96 -11.28
N VAL A 516 -19.60 -28.92 -12.17
CA VAL A 516 -20.53 -29.47 -13.18
C VAL A 516 -20.98 -28.48 -14.29
N ILE A 517 -20.02 -28.04 -15.11
CA ILE A 517 -20.25 -27.96 -16.57
C ILE A 517 -19.18 -28.80 -17.27
N GLN A 518 -19.60 -29.69 -18.18
CA GLN A 518 -18.68 -30.54 -18.94
C GLN A 518 -18.10 -29.80 -20.15
N LYS A 519 -16.79 -29.95 -20.36
CA LYS A 519 -16.05 -29.80 -21.64
C LYS A 519 -16.64 -28.83 -22.68
N ALA A 520 -16.07 -27.63 -22.72
CA ALA A 520 -16.01 -26.80 -23.93
C ALA A 520 -14.54 -26.55 -24.29
N ASP A 521 -13.87 -27.56 -24.87
CA ASP A 521 -12.57 -27.38 -25.51
C ASP A 521 -12.65 -26.25 -26.57
N THR A 522 -11.55 -25.50 -26.76
CA THR A 522 -11.27 -24.56 -27.89
C THR A 522 -12.08 -23.26 -28.03
N THR A 523 -13.33 -23.12 -27.54
CA THR A 523 -14.20 -22.02 -28.02
C THR A 523 -13.92 -20.61 -27.51
N TYR A 524 -13.17 -20.39 -26.42
CA TYR A 524 -12.90 -19.01 -25.94
C TYR A 524 -11.78 -18.32 -26.72
N GLN A 525 -10.75 -19.05 -27.17
CA GLN A 525 -9.72 -18.48 -28.06
C GLN A 525 -10.38 -17.95 -29.33
N ASP A 526 -11.29 -18.74 -29.91
CA ASP A 526 -12.06 -18.35 -31.09
C ASP A 526 -13.02 -17.18 -30.79
N ALA A 527 -13.78 -17.19 -29.68
CA ALA A 527 -14.71 -16.10 -29.35
C ALA A 527 -14.00 -14.76 -28.99
N PHE A 528 -12.83 -14.82 -28.35
CA PHE A 528 -11.99 -13.66 -28.06
C PHE A 528 -11.37 -13.13 -29.36
N ASN A 529 -10.85 -14.00 -30.22
CA ASN A 529 -10.43 -13.64 -31.58
C ASN A 529 -11.58 -13.05 -32.41
N ASP A 530 -12.81 -13.58 -32.30
CA ASP A 530 -13.98 -13.10 -33.03
C ASP A 530 -14.40 -11.71 -32.52
N PHE A 531 -14.29 -11.41 -31.21
CA PHE A 531 -14.49 -10.05 -30.69
C PHE A 531 -13.52 -9.07 -31.35
N PHE A 532 -12.21 -9.31 -31.25
CA PHE A 532 -11.17 -8.45 -31.83
C PHE A 532 -11.29 -8.35 -33.37
N THR A 533 -11.73 -9.41 -34.05
CA THR A 533 -11.93 -9.42 -35.51
C THR A 533 -13.17 -8.61 -35.91
N ASN A 534 -14.27 -8.73 -35.15
CA ASN A 534 -15.55 -8.09 -35.47
C ASN A 534 -15.69 -6.65 -34.93
N CYS A 535 -14.77 -6.15 -34.09
CA CYS A 535 -14.60 -4.72 -33.79
C CYS A 535 -14.49 -3.83 -35.05
N SER A 536 -14.24 -4.43 -36.23
CA SER A 536 -14.23 -3.76 -37.53
C SER A 536 -15.58 -3.65 -38.24
N ASN A 537 -16.65 -4.32 -37.78
CA ASN A 537 -17.88 -4.54 -38.57
C ASN A 537 -19.23 -4.42 -37.82
N THR A 538 -19.26 -4.33 -36.48
CA THR A 538 -20.53 -4.29 -35.72
C THR A 538 -20.97 -2.88 -35.37
N THR A 539 -22.09 -2.40 -35.94
CA THR A 539 -22.76 -1.17 -35.49
C THR A 539 -23.74 -1.46 -34.35
N PHE A 540 -23.48 -0.99 -33.13
CA PHE A 540 -24.44 -0.96 -32.03
C PHE A 540 -24.96 0.49 -31.82
N ILE A 541 -25.81 0.69 -30.81
CA ILE A 541 -26.59 1.93 -30.62
C ILE A 541 -26.08 2.74 -29.40
N TYR A 542 -24.85 2.47 -28.97
CA TYR A 542 -24.18 3.10 -27.82
C TYR A 542 -22.75 3.52 -28.22
N PRO A 543 -22.10 4.46 -27.50
CA PRO A 543 -20.76 4.97 -27.86
C PRO A 543 -19.61 3.94 -27.74
N ILE A 544 -19.92 2.67 -27.52
CA ILE A 544 -18.98 1.57 -27.26
C ILE A 544 -18.42 0.97 -28.57
N ASP A 545 -19.02 1.31 -29.73
CA ASP A 545 -18.71 0.87 -31.12
C ASP A 545 -17.24 0.95 -31.59
N ASN A 546 -16.31 1.43 -30.77
CA ASN A 546 -14.89 1.61 -31.12
C ASN A 546 -13.90 0.88 -30.22
N TYR A 547 -14.33 0.22 -29.13
CA TYR A 547 -13.38 -0.44 -28.20
C TYR A 547 -12.81 -1.73 -28.79
N CYS A 548 -11.58 -1.63 -29.30
CA CYS A 548 -10.80 -2.74 -29.83
C CYS A 548 -9.46 -2.78 -29.07
N PRO A 549 -9.26 -3.74 -28.14
CA PRO A 549 -7.98 -3.88 -27.46
C PRO A 549 -6.87 -4.25 -28.46
N LEU A 550 -5.62 -3.91 -28.14
CA LEU A 550 -4.49 -4.22 -29.00
C LEU A 550 -4.05 -5.68 -28.86
N GLY A 551 -3.89 -6.37 -29.99
CA GLY A 551 -3.36 -7.75 -30.03
C GLY A 551 -1.84 -7.87 -29.87
N THR A 552 -1.13 -6.75 -29.60
CA THR A 552 0.32 -6.69 -29.42
C THR A 552 0.66 -5.56 -28.45
N ASN A 553 1.48 -5.84 -27.42
CA ASN A 553 1.98 -4.82 -26.50
C ASN A 553 2.74 -3.71 -27.23
N THR A 554 2.45 -2.46 -26.87
CA THR A 554 3.34 -1.32 -27.08
C THR A 554 4.63 -1.55 -26.30
N THR A 555 5.78 -1.41 -26.98
CA THR A 555 7.12 -1.58 -26.41
C THR A 555 7.79 -0.24 -26.11
N VAL A 556 8.73 -0.24 -25.18
CA VAL A 556 9.57 0.92 -24.88
C VAL A 556 10.59 1.14 -26.00
N ASN A 557 10.87 2.40 -26.35
CA ASN A 557 12.00 2.72 -27.22
C ASN A 557 13.30 2.68 -26.39
N GLU A 558 14.06 1.59 -26.47
CA GLU A 558 15.31 1.38 -25.72
C GLU A 558 16.37 2.48 -25.95
N SER A 559 16.29 3.30 -27.00
CA SER A 559 17.20 4.45 -27.17
C SER A 559 16.88 5.67 -26.28
N ASN A 560 15.72 5.63 -25.62
CA ASN A 560 15.30 6.57 -24.57
C ASN A 560 15.71 6.09 -23.16
N ARG A 561 16.05 4.81 -22.98
CA ARG A 561 16.54 4.27 -21.70
C ARG A 561 18.04 4.51 -21.56
N ARG A 562 18.45 5.43 -20.68
CA ARG A 562 19.84 5.90 -20.53
C ARG A 562 20.30 5.96 -19.08
N ASN A 563 19.41 6.34 -18.16
CA ASN A 563 19.69 6.36 -16.73
C ASN A 563 18.98 5.20 -15.99
N SER A 564 17.84 4.72 -16.48
CA SER A 564 17.13 3.57 -15.91
C SER A 564 17.86 2.26 -16.23
N VAL A 565 18.33 1.54 -15.21
CA VAL A 565 19.05 0.27 -15.37
C VAL A 565 18.18 -0.90 -14.91
N LEU A 566 17.93 -1.85 -15.81
CA LEU A 566 17.33 -3.15 -15.49
C LEU A 566 18.43 -4.16 -15.14
N ILE A 567 18.23 -4.94 -14.08
CA ILE A 567 19.19 -5.94 -13.58
C ILE A 567 18.51 -7.31 -13.56
N ALA A 568 19.21 -8.37 -13.97
CA ALA A 568 18.64 -9.72 -13.97
C ALA A 568 18.61 -10.35 -12.57
N LYS A 569 17.61 -11.18 -12.27
CA LYS A 569 17.33 -11.60 -10.88
C LYS A 569 18.39 -12.52 -10.27
N GLU A 570 19.20 -13.20 -11.07
CA GLU A 570 20.28 -14.07 -10.60
C GLU A 570 21.42 -13.32 -9.91
N PHE A 571 21.50 -11.99 -10.07
CA PHE A 571 22.46 -11.16 -9.33
C PHE A 571 22.04 -10.89 -7.87
N LEU A 572 20.81 -11.26 -7.45
CA LEU A 572 20.37 -11.15 -6.06
C LEU A 572 20.72 -12.45 -5.32
N GLU A 573 21.61 -12.35 -4.33
CA GLU A 573 22.17 -13.49 -3.62
C GLU A 573 21.81 -13.51 -2.13
N TYR A 574 21.66 -14.73 -1.59
CA TYR A 574 21.69 -14.99 -0.15
C TYR A 574 23.15 -15.30 0.26
N PRO A 575 23.80 -14.46 1.09
CA PRO A 575 25.25 -14.51 1.24
C PRO A 575 25.74 -15.53 2.29
N GLU A 576 25.22 -16.77 2.28
CA GLU A 576 25.53 -17.83 3.26
C GLU A 576 27.03 -18.15 3.35
N ASP A 577 27.72 -18.22 2.20
CA ASP A 577 29.16 -18.51 2.09
C ASP A 577 30.06 -17.26 1.95
N ARG A 578 29.53 -16.03 2.09
CA ARG A 578 30.34 -14.80 1.85
C ARG A 578 31.06 -14.33 3.12
N ASP A 579 32.38 -14.58 3.17
CA ASP A 579 33.30 -14.11 4.22
C ASP A 579 33.01 -12.67 4.71
N GLY A 580 32.69 -12.54 5.99
CA GLY A 580 32.47 -11.23 6.64
C GLY A 580 31.08 -10.60 6.45
N VAL A 581 30.14 -11.29 5.79
CA VAL A 581 28.74 -10.86 5.66
C VAL A 581 27.85 -11.79 6.48
N SER A 582 27.02 -11.24 7.39
CA SER A 582 25.98 -12.06 8.03
C SER A 582 24.86 -12.33 7.03
N PRO A 583 24.37 -13.57 6.83
CA PRO A 583 23.32 -13.84 5.85
C PRO A 583 21.93 -13.35 6.30
N ALA A 584 21.70 -13.29 7.60
CA ALA A 584 20.51 -12.72 8.22
C ALA A 584 20.85 -12.01 9.53
N TYR A 585 19.88 -11.27 10.07
CA TYR A 585 19.87 -10.78 11.44
C TYR A 585 18.58 -11.24 12.13
N ILE A 586 18.70 -11.63 13.40
CA ILE A 586 17.58 -12.09 14.23
C ILE A 586 17.23 -11.01 15.24
N VAL A 587 15.94 -10.78 15.45
CA VAL A 587 15.39 -9.90 16.50
C VAL A 587 14.53 -10.77 17.40
N ASP A 588 15.01 -11.09 18.60
CA ASP A 588 14.28 -11.87 19.59
C ASP A 588 14.06 -11.12 20.92
N GLU A 589 14.40 -9.82 20.97
CA GLU A 589 14.09 -8.98 22.12
C GLU A 589 12.57 -8.77 22.25
N ARG A 590 12.00 -9.27 23.35
CA ARG A 590 10.57 -9.19 23.67
C ARG A 590 9.93 -7.82 23.41
N SER A 591 10.53 -6.72 23.89
CA SER A 591 9.98 -5.37 23.74
C SER A 591 9.91 -4.92 22.29
N SER A 592 10.90 -5.29 21.48
CA SER A 592 10.91 -5.01 20.04
C SER A 592 9.81 -5.81 19.32
N ILE A 593 9.60 -7.08 19.67
CA ILE A 593 8.53 -7.91 19.06
C ILE A 593 7.13 -7.45 19.51
N GLU A 594 6.95 -7.10 20.79
CA GLU A 594 5.71 -6.49 21.30
C GLU A 594 5.37 -5.18 20.56
N GLN A 595 6.38 -4.37 20.21
CA GLN A 595 6.19 -3.15 19.43
C GLN A 595 5.85 -3.44 17.95
N LEU A 596 6.53 -4.38 17.29
CA LEU A 596 6.25 -4.76 15.90
C LEU A 596 4.80 -5.24 15.73
N LEU A 597 4.32 -6.11 16.62
CA LEU A 597 2.93 -6.58 16.64
C LEU A 597 1.92 -5.45 16.88
N ALA A 598 2.23 -4.49 17.75
CA ALA A 598 1.37 -3.34 18.03
C ALA A 598 1.27 -2.37 16.83
N ASN A 599 2.38 -2.17 16.10
CA ASN A 599 2.41 -1.33 14.91
C ASN A 599 1.56 -1.93 13.76
N LEU A 600 1.67 -3.24 13.52
CA LEU A 600 0.85 -3.93 12.50
C LEU A 600 -0.65 -3.83 12.80
N LEU A 601 -1.04 -3.94 14.08
CA LEU A 601 -2.42 -3.71 14.50
C LEU A 601 -2.89 -2.26 14.22
N TYR A 602 -2.02 -1.27 14.39
CA TYR A 602 -2.33 0.14 14.09
C TYR A 602 -2.48 0.39 12.57
N GLU A 603 -1.73 -0.31 11.73
CA GLU A 603 -1.91 -0.35 10.26
C GLU A 603 -3.18 -1.08 9.81
N GLY A 604 -3.94 -1.70 10.74
CA GLY A 604 -5.11 -2.51 10.40
C GLY A 604 -4.77 -3.92 9.90
N LYS A 605 -3.56 -4.41 10.18
CA LYS A 605 -3.07 -5.77 9.92
C LYS A 605 -3.06 -6.58 11.22
N PRO A 606 -4.21 -7.09 11.72
CA PRO A 606 -4.26 -7.84 12.96
C PRO A 606 -3.57 -9.21 12.81
N VAL A 607 -2.39 -9.35 13.40
CA VAL A 607 -1.62 -10.61 13.36
C VAL A 607 -2.14 -11.59 14.41
N GLN A 608 -2.47 -12.82 13.98
CA GLN A 608 -2.99 -13.88 14.85
C GLN A 608 -1.88 -14.85 15.26
N THR A 609 -1.46 -14.78 16.52
CA THR A 609 -0.40 -15.61 17.11
C THR A 609 -0.93 -16.90 17.73
N SER A 610 -0.07 -17.92 17.82
CA SER A 610 -0.38 -19.27 18.29
C SER A 610 -0.38 -19.37 19.82
N GLU A 611 -1.35 -18.71 20.48
CA GLU A 611 -1.43 -18.59 21.95
C GLU A 611 -1.13 -19.92 22.67
N GLY A 612 -0.07 -19.92 23.49
CA GLY A 612 0.31 -21.08 24.29
C GLY A 612 1.07 -22.19 23.54
N SER A 613 1.27 -22.09 22.23
CA SER A 613 2.25 -22.89 21.46
C SER A 613 3.52 -22.09 21.14
N ALA A 614 3.37 -20.81 20.84
CA ALA A 614 4.41 -19.78 20.77
C ALA A 614 3.92 -18.47 21.42
N GLY A 615 4.82 -17.50 21.62
CA GLY A 615 4.46 -16.19 22.17
C GLY A 615 5.63 -15.32 22.65
N VAL A 616 5.37 -14.02 22.82
CA VAL A 616 6.36 -13.03 23.30
C VAL A 616 6.82 -13.27 24.74
N GLU A 617 6.18 -14.18 25.48
CA GLU A 617 6.62 -14.58 26.81
C GLU A 617 7.78 -15.57 26.84
N TYR A 618 8.13 -16.21 25.71
CA TYR A 618 9.28 -17.12 25.62
C TYR A 618 10.56 -16.41 25.14
N ASN A 619 10.41 -15.28 24.42
CA ASN A 619 11.49 -14.47 23.86
C ASN A 619 12.59 -14.11 24.88
N ASN A 620 13.82 -14.58 24.62
CA ASN A 620 14.90 -14.60 25.62
C ASN A 620 16.09 -13.65 25.38
N ASN A 621 16.17 -12.99 24.21
CA ASN A 621 17.24 -12.06 23.82
C ASN A 621 18.63 -12.72 23.74
N ASN A 622 18.71 -13.92 23.15
CA ASN A 622 19.95 -14.62 22.81
C ASN A 622 20.43 -14.36 21.37
N ILE A 623 19.64 -13.66 20.54
CA ILE A 623 19.89 -13.40 19.10
C ILE A 623 19.98 -14.71 18.31
N LYS A 624 19.07 -15.65 18.61
CA LYS A 624 18.89 -16.94 17.94
C LYS A 624 17.40 -17.24 17.75
N ILE A 625 17.08 -18.47 17.37
CA ILE A 625 15.74 -18.97 17.16
C ILE A 625 15.52 -20.14 18.14
N SER A 626 14.81 -19.92 19.25
CA SER A 626 14.62 -20.89 20.33
C SER A 626 13.16 -21.37 20.46
N PRO A 627 12.89 -22.53 21.11
CA PRO A 627 11.56 -23.12 21.14
C PRO A 627 10.52 -22.26 21.89
N GLY A 628 9.47 -21.82 21.19
CA GLY A 628 8.34 -21.08 21.74
C GLY A 628 8.31 -19.59 21.36
N GLU A 629 9.37 -19.07 20.77
CA GLU A 629 9.50 -17.64 20.52
C GLU A 629 8.69 -17.16 19.31
N ILE A 630 8.46 -15.85 19.27
CA ILE A 630 8.15 -15.11 18.04
C ILE A 630 9.38 -14.27 17.71
N VAL A 631 10.06 -14.56 16.61
CA VAL A 631 11.32 -13.89 16.24
C VAL A 631 11.18 -13.11 14.94
N GLY A 632 11.82 -11.95 14.88
CA GLY A 632 11.98 -11.17 13.67
C GLY A 632 13.18 -11.66 12.85
N ILE A 633 12.97 -11.92 11.56
CA ILE A 633 13.98 -12.33 10.59
C ILE A 633 14.19 -11.19 9.59
N ASN A 634 15.40 -10.66 9.53
CA ASN A 634 15.85 -9.77 8.45
C ASN A 634 16.85 -10.52 7.56
N LEU A 635 16.56 -10.64 6.26
CA LEU A 635 17.50 -11.22 5.29
C LEU A 635 18.46 -10.13 4.80
N ASN A 636 19.76 -10.31 5.02
CA ASN A 636 20.77 -9.37 4.59
C ASN A 636 21.25 -9.69 3.16
N LEU A 637 20.32 -9.63 2.21
CA LEU A 637 20.56 -9.98 0.81
C LEU A 637 21.70 -9.17 0.18
N PHE A 638 22.37 -9.76 -0.81
CA PHE A 638 23.55 -9.20 -1.47
C PHE A 638 23.30 -8.93 -2.96
N ASN A 639 23.69 -7.74 -3.43
CA ASN A 639 23.62 -7.35 -4.84
C ASN A 639 24.97 -7.63 -5.52
N ASN A 640 25.03 -8.70 -6.32
CA ASN A 640 26.22 -9.12 -7.05
C ASN A 640 26.35 -8.45 -8.44
N SER A 641 25.49 -7.48 -8.78
CA SER A 641 25.59 -6.70 -10.02
C SER A 641 26.48 -5.45 -9.87
N ASN A 642 26.63 -4.69 -10.96
CA ASN A 642 27.35 -3.40 -10.98
C ASN A 642 26.40 -2.19 -10.90
N SER A 643 25.12 -2.39 -10.56
CA SER A 643 24.10 -1.33 -10.53
C SER A 643 23.17 -1.52 -9.33
N THR A 644 22.56 -0.44 -8.84
CA THR A 644 21.74 -0.50 -7.63
C THR A 644 20.42 -1.24 -7.88
N MET A 645 20.08 -2.15 -6.97
CA MET A 645 18.76 -2.79 -6.92
C MET A 645 17.85 -1.95 -6.02
N GLY A 646 16.67 -1.57 -6.50
CA GLY A 646 15.65 -0.83 -5.74
C GLY A 646 14.39 -1.65 -5.48
N GLY A 647 13.74 -1.41 -4.34
CA GLY A 647 12.44 -2.01 -4.00
C GLY A 647 12.51 -3.53 -3.85
N VAL A 648 13.47 -4.05 -3.09
CA VAL A 648 13.65 -5.49 -2.92
C VAL A 648 12.57 -6.05 -2.01
N HIS A 649 11.55 -6.67 -2.59
CA HIS A 649 10.41 -7.29 -1.94
C HIS A 649 10.71 -8.76 -1.66
N ILE A 650 10.52 -9.16 -0.40
CA ILE A 650 10.77 -10.50 0.14
C ILE A 650 9.45 -11.06 0.66
N LEU A 651 9.16 -12.30 0.32
CA LEU A 651 7.94 -13.03 0.67
C LEU A 651 8.27 -14.32 1.42
N ALA A 652 7.52 -14.54 2.49
CA ALA A 652 7.53 -15.75 3.33
C ALA A 652 6.15 -16.46 3.36
N ASN A 653 5.23 -16.02 2.50
CA ASN A 653 3.89 -16.58 2.34
C ASN A 653 3.90 -17.95 1.64
N ASP A 654 2.90 -18.79 1.91
CA ASP A 654 2.70 -20.10 1.27
C ASP A 654 2.67 -20.05 -0.27
N TRP A 655 3.30 -21.03 -0.93
CA TRP A 655 3.43 -21.06 -2.38
C TRP A 655 3.71 -22.46 -2.96
N ASP A 656 3.82 -22.58 -4.29
CA ASP A 656 3.91 -23.87 -4.99
C ASP A 656 5.35 -24.41 -5.04
N HIS A 657 5.83 -24.94 -3.91
CA HIS A 657 7.19 -25.51 -3.81
C HIS A 657 7.22 -26.98 -3.33
N MET A 658 6.06 -27.62 -3.20
CA MET A 658 5.91 -29.01 -2.76
C MET A 658 4.83 -29.71 -3.58
N ARG A 659 5.02 -31.00 -3.81
CA ARG A 659 4.05 -31.89 -4.47
C ARG A 659 3.42 -32.83 -3.45
N MET A 660 2.13 -33.14 -3.62
CA MET A 660 1.44 -34.19 -2.87
C MET A 660 1.85 -35.59 -3.38
N ASP A 661 2.21 -36.50 -2.47
CA ASP A 661 2.73 -37.83 -2.82
C ASP A 661 1.67 -38.73 -3.45
N ASP A 662 0.44 -38.69 -2.91
CA ASP A 662 -0.71 -39.50 -3.33
C ASP A 662 -1.96 -38.62 -3.41
N LEU A 663 -2.35 -38.28 -4.65
CA LEU A 663 -3.49 -37.43 -5.00
C LEU A 663 -4.87 -38.02 -4.61
N SER A 664 -4.92 -39.24 -4.07
CA SER A 664 -6.13 -39.86 -3.50
C SER A 664 -6.27 -39.64 -1.98
N SER A 665 -5.28 -39.03 -1.33
CA SER A 665 -5.28 -38.74 0.11
C SER A 665 -6.41 -37.77 0.49
N THR A 666 -7.14 -38.08 1.56
CA THR A 666 -8.05 -37.14 2.22
C THR A 666 -7.36 -36.43 3.39
N TYR A 667 -7.90 -35.27 3.80
CA TYR A 667 -7.37 -34.48 4.91
C TYR A 667 -8.27 -34.63 6.15
N VAL A 668 -8.35 -35.85 6.69
CA VAL A 668 -9.17 -36.14 7.87
C VAL A 668 -8.41 -35.72 9.14
N ASN A 669 -8.63 -34.53 9.66
CA ASN A 669 -8.09 -34.14 10.97
C ASN A 669 -8.97 -34.66 12.14
N ARG A 670 -8.89 -35.97 12.43
CA ARG A 670 -9.62 -36.61 13.54
C ARG A 670 -8.83 -37.70 14.26
N VAL A 671 -9.34 -38.08 15.43
CA VAL A 671 -8.80 -39.12 16.33
C VAL A 671 -8.65 -40.49 15.66
N GLU A 672 -9.39 -40.72 14.56
CA GLU A 672 -9.28 -41.91 13.71
C GLU A 672 -7.86 -42.13 13.15
N ASN A 673 -7.07 -41.07 12.99
CA ASN A 673 -5.68 -41.11 12.51
C ASN A 673 -4.72 -41.92 13.42
N ARG A 674 -5.08 -42.19 14.68
CA ARG A 674 -4.31 -43.10 15.54
C ARG A 674 -4.46 -44.58 15.18
N ASN A 675 -5.43 -44.95 14.34
CA ASN A 675 -5.80 -46.35 14.08
C ASN A 675 -5.97 -46.72 12.59
N ALA A 676 -5.99 -45.73 11.68
CA ALA A 676 -6.16 -45.96 10.24
C ALA A 676 -4.81 -46.19 9.53
N ALA A 677 -4.80 -47.07 8.52
CA ALA A 677 -3.61 -47.40 7.72
C ALA A 677 -3.51 -46.62 6.38
N LYS A 678 -4.53 -45.80 6.09
CA LYS A 678 -4.65 -44.72 5.09
C LYS A 678 -5.80 -43.81 5.61
N ASP A 679 -5.79 -42.48 5.46
CA ASP A 679 -4.85 -41.60 4.76
C ASP A 679 -4.58 -40.30 5.53
N ILE A 680 -3.41 -39.70 5.25
CA ILE A 680 -3.09 -38.28 5.46
C ILE A 680 -2.20 -37.87 4.28
N ALA A 681 -2.50 -36.74 3.64
CA ALA A 681 -1.67 -36.22 2.54
C ALA A 681 -0.24 -35.94 3.01
N ASN A 682 0.72 -36.71 2.49
CA ASN A 682 2.15 -36.42 2.60
C ASN A 682 2.58 -35.52 1.43
N TRP A 683 3.61 -34.71 1.68
CA TRP A 683 4.12 -33.73 0.72
C TRP A 683 5.65 -33.81 0.64
N SER A 684 6.16 -33.92 -0.59
CA SER A 684 7.60 -33.94 -0.90
C SER A 684 8.03 -32.62 -1.55
N PRO A 685 9.23 -32.08 -1.25
CA PRO A 685 9.68 -30.81 -1.83
C PRO A 685 10.01 -30.94 -3.32
N CYS A 686 9.49 -30.02 -4.14
CA CYS A 686 9.87 -29.92 -5.55
C CYS A 686 11.32 -29.42 -5.68
N GLN A 687 12.07 -29.91 -6.67
CA GLN A 687 13.48 -29.54 -6.89
C GLN A 687 13.58 -28.21 -7.65
N ILE A 688 14.12 -27.17 -7.01
CA ILE A 688 14.20 -25.79 -7.54
C ILE A 688 15.65 -25.32 -7.45
N ASP A 689 16.19 -24.72 -8.51
CA ASP A 689 17.64 -24.46 -8.68
C ASP A 689 18.53 -25.72 -8.41
N GLY A 690 17.96 -26.92 -8.59
CA GLY A 690 18.61 -28.20 -8.32
C GLY A 690 18.54 -28.68 -6.85
N TRP A 691 17.92 -27.94 -5.93
CA TRP A 691 17.83 -28.26 -4.50
C TRP A 691 16.37 -28.45 -4.01
N PRO A 692 16.07 -29.37 -3.08
CA PRO A 692 16.91 -30.50 -2.66
C PRO A 692 17.30 -31.40 -3.83
N SER A 693 18.42 -32.08 -3.71
CA SER A 693 18.74 -33.17 -4.62
C SER A 693 17.78 -34.35 -4.43
N VAL A 694 17.70 -35.25 -5.42
CA VAL A 694 16.82 -36.44 -5.32
C VAL A 694 17.23 -37.34 -4.14
N ASP A 695 18.53 -37.41 -3.84
CA ASP A 695 19.08 -38.13 -2.68
C ASP A 695 18.76 -37.45 -1.32
N GLU A 696 18.29 -36.20 -1.33
CA GLU A 696 17.76 -35.45 -0.18
C GLU A 696 16.21 -35.39 -0.16
N GLY A 697 15.53 -36.16 -1.02
CA GLY A 697 14.05 -36.18 -1.11
C GLY A 697 13.43 -35.17 -2.09
N GLY A 698 14.23 -34.49 -2.91
CA GLY A 698 13.74 -33.55 -3.93
C GLY A 698 13.06 -34.23 -5.12
N ILE A 699 11.88 -33.75 -5.51
CA ILE A 699 11.11 -34.25 -6.67
C ILE A 699 11.41 -33.38 -7.91
N PRO A 700 12.00 -33.92 -8.99
CA PRO A 700 12.19 -33.18 -10.25
C PRO A 700 10.87 -32.80 -10.93
N SER A 701 10.96 -31.83 -11.87
CA SER A 701 9.94 -31.52 -12.88
C SER A 701 9.24 -32.78 -13.42
N ASP A 702 7.92 -32.83 -13.24
CA ASP A 702 7.07 -33.99 -13.55
C ASP A 702 5.77 -33.65 -14.32
N GLY A 703 5.64 -32.42 -14.82
CA GLY A 703 4.63 -31.98 -15.80
C GLY A 703 3.54 -31.07 -15.24
N GLN A 704 2.75 -30.45 -16.11
CA GLN A 704 1.78 -29.40 -15.76
C GLN A 704 0.38 -29.96 -15.41
N SER A 705 0.30 -30.86 -14.42
CA SER A 705 -0.99 -31.35 -13.84
C SER A 705 -1.18 -30.80 -12.43
N PRO A 706 -2.41 -30.54 -11.95
CA PRO A 706 -2.64 -30.13 -10.56
C PRO A 706 -1.91 -31.02 -9.54
N GLY A 707 -1.13 -30.40 -8.66
CA GLY A 707 -0.31 -31.08 -7.65
C GLY A 707 1.05 -31.60 -8.10
N ASN A 708 1.44 -31.42 -9.37
CA ASN A 708 2.79 -31.66 -9.86
C ASN A 708 3.71 -30.43 -9.65
N CYS A 709 5.02 -30.63 -9.74
CA CYS A 709 6.03 -29.61 -9.47
C CYS A 709 6.16 -28.51 -10.55
N ASP A 710 5.64 -28.71 -11.77
CA ASP A 710 5.65 -27.68 -12.83
C ASP A 710 4.30 -26.96 -12.99
N TYR A 711 3.31 -27.32 -12.18
CA TYR A 711 1.98 -26.73 -12.19
C TYR A 711 1.91 -25.62 -11.15
N ILE A 712 1.49 -24.43 -11.58
CA ILE A 712 1.25 -23.30 -10.68
C ILE A 712 -0.26 -23.23 -10.40
N THR A 713 -0.60 -23.27 -9.12
CA THR A 713 -1.92 -23.11 -8.52
C THR A 713 -2.60 -21.85 -9.04
N ARG A 714 -3.93 -21.87 -9.16
CA ARG A 714 -4.70 -20.73 -9.67
C ARG A 714 -5.65 -20.13 -8.63
N ASP A 715 -5.80 -20.80 -7.49
CA ASP A 715 -6.71 -20.53 -6.39
C ASP A 715 -6.09 -20.98 -5.04
N ASN A 716 -5.55 -20.04 -4.27
CA ASN A 716 -4.80 -20.32 -3.02
C ASN A 716 -5.59 -21.05 -1.91
N PHE A 717 -6.91 -21.19 -2.04
CA PHE A 717 -7.77 -21.71 -0.97
C PHE A 717 -8.94 -22.53 -1.51
N VAL A 718 -8.76 -23.84 -1.67
CA VAL A 718 -9.86 -24.81 -1.58
C VAL A 718 -9.46 -25.99 -0.69
N ILE A 719 -10.00 -26.01 0.53
CA ILE A 719 -10.24 -27.27 1.22
C ILE A 719 -11.60 -27.77 0.77
N GLU A 720 -11.61 -28.78 -0.10
CA GLU A 720 -12.83 -29.43 -0.55
C GLU A 720 -13.48 -30.20 0.59
N LEU A 721 -14.81 -30.17 0.65
CA LEU A 721 -15.58 -31.15 1.43
C LEU A 721 -15.90 -32.34 0.53
N ASP A 722 -15.43 -33.53 0.91
CA ASP A 722 -15.45 -34.77 0.08
C ASP A 722 -16.85 -35.38 -0.19
N GLY A 723 -17.93 -34.62 0.02
CA GLY A 723 -19.31 -35.09 0.00
C GLY A 723 -19.73 -35.88 1.24
N THR A 724 -18.80 -36.19 2.16
CA THR A 724 -19.07 -36.87 3.44
C THR A 724 -18.76 -36.02 4.67
N ASN A 725 -18.44 -34.73 4.46
CA ASN A 725 -17.99 -33.73 5.45
C ASN A 725 -16.58 -34.00 6.02
N ASN A 726 -15.71 -34.72 5.29
CA ASN A 726 -14.28 -34.63 5.55
C ASN A 726 -13.69 -33.47 4.74
N GLN A 727 -12.75 -32.77 5.35
CA GLN A 727 -11.86 -31.85 4.67
C GLN A 727 -10.90 -32.63 3.75
N LYS A 728 -10.51 -32.02 2.63
CA LYS A 728 -9.55 -32.56 1.66
C LYS A 728 -8.82 -31.39 1.01
N TYR A 729 -7.49 -31.44 0.91
CA TYR A 729 -6.76 -30.47 0.11
C TYR A 729 -7.20 -30.51 -1.37
N ALA A 730 -7.24 -29.36 -2.03
CA ALA A 730 -7.06 -29.29 -3.48
C ALA A 730 -5.76 -30.03 -3.88
N GLN A 731 -5.69 -30.52 -5.11
CA GLN A 731 -4.47 -31.18 -5.59
C GLN A 731 -3.33 -30.15 -5.72
N ASP A 732 -3.73 -28.94 -6.08
CA ASP A 732 -3.01 -27.68 -6.21
C ASP A 732 -3.33 -26.72 -5.05
N ALA A 733 -2.99 -27.14 -3.83
CA ALA A 733 -2.98 -26.25 -2.66
C ALA A 733 -1.55 -25.79 -2.36
N SER A 734 -1.30 -24.47 -2.38
CA SER A 734 -0.02 -23.86 -1.99
C SER A 734 0.45 -24.31 -0.61
N GLN A 735 1.76 -24.47 -0.39
CA GLN A 735 2.31 -25.06 0.84
C GLN A 735 3.21 -24.10 1.65
N PRO A 736 3.36 -24.32 2.97
CA PRO A 736 4.17 -23.49 3.85
C PRO A 736 5.65 -23.54 3.53
N VAL A 737 6.27 -22.35 3.47
CA VAL A 737 7.66 -22.16 3.01
C VAL A 737 8.71 -23.02 3.73
N CYS A 738 8.47 -23.40 4.99
CA CYS A 738 9.46 -24.04 5.85
C CYS A 738 9.41 -25.58 5.79
N LEU A 739 10.43 -26.16 5.15
CA LEU A 739 10.77 -27.58 5.19
C LEU A 739 11.56 -27.91 6.45
N VAL A 740 11.54 -29.17 6.89
CA VAL A 740 12.32 -29.65 8.05
C VAL A 740 13.21 -30.83 7.68
N GLN A 741 14.41 -30.88 8.26
CA GLN A 741 15.35 -31.97 8.06
C GLN A 741 14.93 -33.21 8.87
N HIS A 742 14.90 -34.37 8.22
CA HIS A 742 14.65 -35.67 8.84
C HIS A 742 15.77 -36.65 8.46
N SER A 743 16.31 -37.34 9.46
CA SER A 743 17.38 -38.34 9.28
C SER A 743 16.86 -39.72 9.67
N SER A 744 16.83 -40.64 8.69
CA SER A 744 16.49 -42.05 8.90
C SER A 744 17.75 -42.86 9.24
N GLU A 745 17.64 -44.18 9.37
CA GLU A 745 18.81 -45.06 9.54
C GLU A 745 19.75 -45.08 8.32
N ASN A 746 19.29 -44.61 7.14
CA ASN A 746 20.02 -44.74 5.87
C ASN A 746 20.19 -43.43 5.09
N GLU A 747 19.32 -42.43 5.25
CA GLU A 747 19.42 -41.15 4.54
C GLU A 747 19.12 -39.92 5.42
N THR A 748 19.38 -38.73 4.89
CA THR A 748 18.92 -37.46 5.48
C THR A 748 18.29 -36.62 4.40
N GLN A 749 17.01 -36.30 4.60
CA GLN A 749 16.10 -35.77 3.59
C GLN A 749 15.32 -34.57 4.13
N TRP A 750 14.78 -33.76 3.24
CA TRP A 750 13.91 -32.63 3.56
C TRP A 750 12.45 -33.04 3.37
N VAL A 751 11.64 -32.88 4.41
CA VAL A 751 10.26 -33.37 4.47
C VAL A 751 9.31 -32.25 4.93
N SER A 752 8.01 -32.46 4.74
CA SER A 752 6.99 -31.56 5.30
C SER A 752 7.04 -31.56 6.84
N GLN A 753 6.64 -30.45 7.46
CA GLN A 753 6.61 -30.36 8.92
C GLN A 753 5.64 -31.38 9.53
N ASP A 754 4.52 -31.66 8.86
CA ASP A 754 3.55 -32.65 9.33
C ASP A 754 4.11 -34.07 9.36
N PHE A 755 4.94 -34.45 8.37
CA PHE A 755 5.62 -35.74 8.40
C PHE A 755 6.51 -35.86 9.64
N HIS A 756 7.40 -34.89 9.87
CA HIS A 756 8.32 -34.88 11.03
C HIS A 756 7.58 -34.78 12.37
N ARG A 757 6.52 -33.98 12.43
CA ARG A 757 5.60 -33.88 13.58
C ARG A 757 5.06 -35.26 13.97
N ARG A 758 4.63 -36.06 12.98
CA ARG A 758 4.06 -37.40 13.17
C ARG A 758 5.12 -38.46 13.45
N SER A 759 6.23 -38.49 12.70
CA SER A 759 7.25 -39.55 12.78
C SER A 759 8.20 -39.39 13.97
N GLU A 760 8.70 -38.18 14.22
CA GLU A 760 9.74 -37.91 15.23
C GLU A 760 9.19 -37.40 16.56
N LEU A 761 8.21 -36.49 16.52
CA LEU A 761 7.76 -35.76 17.71
C LEU A 761 6.49 -36.35 18.35
N GLY A 762 5.63 -37.00 17.57
CA GLY A 762 4.38 -37.60 18.05
C GLY A 762 3.35 -36.59 18.57
N LEU A 763 3.38 -35.35 18.06
CA LEU A 763 2.50 -34.26 18.51
C LEU A 763 1.10 -34.37 17.91
N GLU A 764 0.07 -34.12 18.72
CA GLU A 764 -1.32 -34.02 18.28
C GLU A 764 -1.60 -32.68 17.58
N ALA A 765 -2.61 -32.61 16.71
CA ALA A 765 -2.92 -31.37 15.96
C ALA A 765 -3.29 -30.17 16.87
N SER A 766 -3.82 -30.44 18.07
CA SER A 766 -4.09 -29.43 19.11
C SER A 766 -2.83 -28.92 19.84
N GLN A 767 -1.63 -29.36 19.43
CA GLN A 767 -0.34 -28.96 19.98
C GLN A 767 0.54 -28.25 18.93
N CYS A 768 -0.04 -27.95 17.76
CA CYS A 768 0.59 -27.21 16.69
C CYS A 768 0.61 -25.70 16.95
N LEU A 769 1.35 -24.97 16.11
CA LEU A 769 1.02 -23.60 15.76
C LEU A 769 -0.34 -23.56 15.04
N ASN A 770 -1.03 -22.43 15.12
CA ASN A 770 -2.33 -22.15 14.51
C ASN A 770 -3.39 -23.29 14.64
N PRO A 771 -3.58 -23.93 15.82
CA PRO A 771 -4.24 -25.22 15.94
C PRO A 771 -5.75 -25.19 15.59
N PRO A 772 -6.37 -26.33 15.19
CA PRO A 772 -7.73 -26.39 14.64
C PRO A 772 -8.84 -25.75 15.49
N GLY A 773 -8.66 -25.70 16.80
CA GLY A 773 -9.62 -25.07 17.72
C GLY A 773 -9.63 -23.54 17.68
N TYR A 774 -8.75 -22.93 16.87
CA TYR A 774 -8.57 -21.48 16.75
C TYR A 774 -8.66 -20.99 15.29
N SER A 775 -8.19 -21.81 14.34
CA SER A 775 -8.22 -21.56 12.88
C SER A 775 -9.39 -22.22 12.14
N GLY A 776 -10.01 -23.27 12.70
CA GLY A 776 -11.13 -23.95 12.06
C GLY A 776 -10.74 -24.65 10.75
N ASP A 777 -11.20 -24.10 9.62
CA ASP A 777 -10.85 -24.58 8.28
C ASP A 777 -9.45 -24.10 7.85
N ASP A 778 -8.92 -23.00 8.41
CA ASP A 778 -7.60 -22.44 8.05
C ASP A 778 -6.41 -23.19 8.73
N PHE A 779 -6.60 -24.42 9.23
CA PHE A 779 -5.52 -25.18 9.87
C PHE A 779 -4.69 -25.99 8.86
N ASN A 780 -3.46 -25.53 8.64
CA ASN A 780 -2.45 -26.24 7.87
C ASN A 780 -1.43 -26.96 8.79
N PRO A 781 -1.41 -28.31 8.88
CA PRO A 781 -0.44 -29.05 9.69
C PRO A 781 1.00 -28.95 9.17
N ASN A 782 1.23 -28.50 7.93
CA ASN A 782 2.57 -28.20 7.43
C ASN A 782 3.14 -26.88 8.00
N GLU A 783 2.36 -26.08 8.73
CA GLU A 783 2.83 -24.95 9.57
C GLU A 783 3.12 -25.36 11.03
N CYS A 784 2.87 -26.62 11.42
CA CYS A 784 2.68 -27.00 12.83
C CYS A 784 3.87 -26.69 13.76
N LEU A 785 5.09 -26.67 13.24
CA LEU A 785 6.33 -26.53 14.00
C LEU A 785 6.91 -25.11 13.87
N VAL A 786 6.92 -24.55 12.66
CA VAL A 786 7.46 -23.22 12.32
C VAL A 786 6.53 -22.55 11.32
N ARG A 787 6.19 -21.28 11.57
CA ARG A 787 5.18 -20.53 10.80
C ARG A 787 5.57 -19.06 10.66
N PHE A 788 5.57 -18.52 9.44
CA PHE A 788 5.61 -17.06 9.28
C PHE A 788 4.23 -16.48 9.55
N LEU A 789 4.17 -15.38 10.30
CA LEU A 789 2.90 -14.79 10.74
C LEU A 789 2.21 -14.03 9.59
N PRO A 790 0.98 -14.38 9.19
CA PRO A 790 0.27 -13.65 8.13
C PRO A 790 0.08 -12.17 8.49
N GLY A 791 0.39 -11.28 7.54
CA GLY A 791 0.46 -9.84 7.75
C GLY A 791 1.82 -9.33 8.24
N ALA A 792 2.73 -10.25 8.60
CA ALA A 792 4.14 -10.04 8.94
C ALA A 792 5.06 -11.00 8.15
N ASP A 793 4.55 -11.56 7.05
CA ASP A 793 5.15 -12.57 6.18
C ASP A 793 5.80 -11.95 4.92
N GLN A 794 5.93 -10.62 4.87
CA GLN A 794 6.67 -9.91 3.83
C GLN A 794 7.63 -8.87 4.42
N ALA A 795 8.70 -8.59 3.70
CA ALA A 795 9.63 -7.50 3.99
C ALA A 795 10.00 -6.74 2.70
N VAL A 796 10.32 -5.45 2.84
CA VAL A 796 10.75 -4.57 1.74
C VAL A 796 12.04 -3.86 2.16
N LEU A 797 13.07 -3.99 1.33
CA LEU A 797 14.35 -3.29 1.48
C LEU A 797 14.42 -2.19 0.41
N GLY A 798 14.75 -0.96 0.79
CA GLY A 798 14.64 0.18 -0.12
C GLY A 798 15.61 0.12 -1.29
N LYS A 799 16.89 -0.06 -1.01
CA LYS A 799 17.89 -0.42 -2.02
C LYS A 799 19.06 -1.22 -1.49
N ILE A 800 19.72 -1.93 -2.40
CA ILE A 800 21.00 -2.58 -2.19
C ILE A 800 21.99 -2.04 -3.24
N ASN A 801 23.04 -1.35 -2.76
CA ASN A 801 24.08 -0.76 -3.60
C ASN A 801 24.92 -1.86 -4.30
N PRO A 802 25.61 -1.55 -5.42
CA PRO A 802 26.41 -2.53 -6.15
C PRO A 802 27.50 -3.17 -5.28
N GLN A 803 27.68 -4.49 -5.41
CA GLN A 803 28.70 -5.26 -4.70
C GLN A 803 28.63 -5.16 -3.16
N LYS A 804 27.42 -4.99 -2.60
CA LYS A 804 27.17 -4.88 -1.15
C LYS A 804 25.98 -5.70 -0.71
N SER A 805 25.92 -5.98 0.58
CA SER A 805 24.68 -6.39 1.26
C SER A 805 23.78 -5.18 1.58
N TRP A 806 22.52 -5.43 1.93
CA TRP A 806 21.61 -4.39 2.42
C TRP A 806 22.17 -3.66 3.66
N ALA A 807 22.61 -4.41 4.67
CA ALA A 807 23.20 -3.82 5.88
C ALA A 807 24.45 -2.98 5.58
N GLN A 808 25.32 -3.43 4.66
CA GLN A 808 26.47 -2.65 4.20
C GLN A 808 26.04 -1.37 3.45
N THR A 809 24.96 -1.45 2.68
CA THR A 809 24.38 -0.31 1.94
C THR A 809 23.91 0.80 2.88
N LEU A 810 23.29 0.46 4.01
CA LEU A 810 22.90 1.41 5.04
C LEU A 810 24.10 1.90 5.89
N THR A 811 25.05 1.02 6.23
CA THR A 811 26.09 1.31 7.24
C THR A 811 27.40 1.88 6.71
N ASP A 812 27.59 2.09 5.40
CA ASP A 812 28.81 2.61 4.75
C ASP A 812 29.65 3.60 5.60
N ASN A 813 30.69 3.09 6.26
CA ASN A 813 31.64 3.83 7.13
C ASN A 813 31.03 4.55 8.36
N SER A 814 29.79 4.24 8.75
CA SER A 814 29.14 4.81 9.94
C SER A 814 29.60 4.17 11.25
N GLU A 815 29.85 4.97 12.28
CA GLU A 815 30.06 4.50 13.66
C GLU A 815 28.76 4.14 14.40
N THR A 816 27.57 4.48 13.86
CA THR A 816 26.28 4.32 14.57
C THR A 816 25.70 2.91 14.51
N GLY A 817 26.24 2.04 13.66
CA GLY A 817 25.75 0.67 13.47
C GLY A 817 24.46 0.56 12.65
N LEU A 818 24.02 -0.69 12.42
CA LEU A 818 22.79 -1.00 11.71
C LEU A 818 21.57 -0.76 12.60
N THR A 819 20.60 0.02 12.11
CA THR A 819 19.25 0.08 12.68
C THR A 819 18.32 -0.68 11.74
N ILE A 820 17.69 -1.75 12.23
CA ILE A 820 16.72 -2.53 11.47
C ILE A 820 15.34 -1.92 11.69
N GLN A 821 14.67 -1.54 10.61
CA GLN A 821 13.28 -1.04 10.64
C GLN A 821 12.28 -2.17 10.41
N GLN A 822 11.00 -1.93 10.75
CA GLN A 822 9.92 -2.92 10.64
C GLN A 822 9.69 -3.45 9.22
N ASN A 823 9.79 -2.60 8.20
CA ASN A 823 9.67 -3.02 6.81
C ASN A 823 10.69 -4.10 6.43
N ALA A 824 11.86 -4.13 7.08
CA ALA A 824 12.93 -5.06 6.74
C ALA A 824 12.84 -6.39 7.49
N VAL A 825 11.74 -6.67 8.20
CA VAL A 825 11.61 -7.82 9.13
C VAL A 825 10.32 -8.62 8.85
N THR A 826 10.45 -9.92 8.61
CA THR A 826 9.33 -10.87 8.71
C THR A 826 9.28 -11.48 10.12
N LEU A 827 8.08 -11.84 10.62
CA LEU A 827 7.92 -12.49 11.93
C LEU A 827 7.68 -14.00 11.78
N LEU A 828 8.38 -14.79 12.60
CA LEU A 828 8.40 -16.24 12.59
C LEU A 828 8.03 -16.79 13.97
N GLU A 829 6.98 -17.61 14.07
CA GLU A 829 6.66 -18.39 15.27
C GLU A 829 7.41 -19.73 15.27
N VAL A 830 7.87 -20.13 16.46
CA VAL A 830 8.57 -21.40 16.69
C VAL A 830 7.82 -22.19 17.76
N ASN A 831 7.35 -23.40 17.45
CA ASN A 831 6.61 -24.22 18.41
C ASN A 831 7.51 -24.66 19.58
N LYS A 832 7.09 -24.37 20.82
CA LYS A 832 7.81 -24.76 22.06
C LYS A 832 7.94 -26.27 22.32
N ARG A 833 7.48 -27.10 21.38
CA ARG A 833 7.65 -28.57 21.38
C ARG A 833 8.78 -29.06 20.47
N ILE A 834 9.40 -28.18 19.67
CA ILE A 834 10.59 -28.52 18.89
C ILE A 834 11.74 -28.91 19.83
N ARG A 835 12.55 -29.88 19.41
CA ARG A 835 13.79 -30.27 20.10
C ARG A 835 14.93 -29.35 19.63
N PRO A 836 15.75 -28.77 20.54
CA PRO A 836 16.98 -28.11 20.13
C PRO A 836 17.86 -29.05 19.29
N GLY A 837 18.35 -28.56 18.15
CA GLY A 837 19.02 -29.33 17.11
C GLY A 837 18.16 -29.67 15.88
N THR A 838 16.83 -29.52 15.93
CA THR A 838 16.00 -29.63 14.72
C THR A 838 16.33 -28.49 13.75
N THR A 839 16.62 -28.85 12.49
CA THR A 839 17.01 -27.92 11.43
C THR A 839 15.90 -27.75 10.41
N PHE A 840 15.63 -26.50 10.04
CA PHE A 840 14.62 -26.09 9.06
C PHE A 840 15.29 -25.38 7.87
N ASN A 841 14.59 -25.35 6.74
CA ASN A 841 14.95 -24.52 5.59
C ASN A 841 13.67 -23.94 4.99
N CYS A 842 13.55 -22.61 5.04
CA CYS A 842 12.40 -21.88 4.56
C CYS A 842 12.68 -21.27 3.19
N ARG A 843 11.87 -21.66 2.20
CA ARG A 843 11.93 -21.20 0.81
C ARG A 843 11.23 -19.88 0.65
N LEU A 844 11.96 -18.82 0.97
CA LEU A 844 11.51 -17.44 0.81
C LEU A 844 11.68 -17.03 -0.65
N ARG A 845 10.87 -16.08 -1.12
CA ARG A 845 10.91 -15.59 -2.51
C ARG A 845 11.25 -14.11 -2.52
N ALA A 846 12.17 -13.69 -3.39
CA ALA A 846 12.62 -12.29 -3.48
C ALA A 846 12.58 -11.77 -4.92
N ARG A 847 12.21 -10.51 -5.10
CA ARG A 847 12.23 -9.77 -6.38
C ARG A 847 12.49 -8.29 -6.11
N PHE A 848 12.70 -7.49 -7.15
CA PHE A 848 12.99 -6.06 -7.00
C PHE A 848 12.48 -5.25 -8.20
N SER A 849 12.11 -3.98 -8.00
CA SER A 849 11.34 -3.21 -8.98
C SER A 849 12.07 -2.94 -10.30
N ASN A 850 13.39 -2.73 -10.27
CA ASN A 850 14.22 -2.65 -11.50
C ASN A 850 14.72 -4.01 -12.02
N CYS A 851 14.03 -5.11 -11.71
CA CYS A 851 14.36 -6.43 -12.22
C CYS A 851 13.98 -6.63 -13.70
N SER A 852 14.85 -7.28 -14.46
CA SER A 852 14.68 -7.48 -15.90
C SER A 852 13.64 -8.54 -16.27
N ASP A 853 13.38 -9.47 -15.36
CA ASP A 853 12.80 -10.80 -15.58
C ASP A 853 11.92 -11.29 -14.40
N CYS A 854 11.57 -10.40 -13.46
CA CYS A 854 10.68 -10.69 -12.33
C CYS A 854 9.20 -10.33 -12.59
N PHE A 855 8.89 -9.75 -13.74
CA PHE A 855 7.56 -9.23 -14.08
C PHE A 855 7.11 -9.60 -15.50
N GLU A 856 8.06 -9.92 -16.37
CA GLU A 856 7.85 -10.29 -17.77
C GLU A 856 8.57 -11.62 -17.99
N ASP A 857 7.91 -12.58 -18.61
CA ASP A 857 8.50 -13.84 -19.03
C ASP A 857 9.59 -13.57 -20.09
N PRO A 858 10.85 -14.00 -19.88
CA PRO A 858 11.94 -13.72 -20.81
C PRO A 858 11.83 -14.43 -22.17
N ASP A 859 11.08 -15.54 -22.27
CA ASP A 859 10.91 -16.28 -23.53
C ASP A 859 9.80 -15.70 -24.42
N THR A 860 8.75 -15.10 -23.83
CA THR A 860 7.61 -14.52 -24.57
C THR A 860 7.61 -12.99 -24.63
N GLY A 861 8.21 -12.32 -23.64
CA GLY A 861 8.13 -10.86 -23.47
C GLY A 861 6.78 -10.36 -22.96
N GLU A 862 5.94 -11.25 -22.43
CA GLU A 862 4.62 -10.94 -21.88
C GLU A 862 4.68 -10.80 -20.36
N GLU A 863 3.76 -10.04 -19.75
CA GLU A 863 3.68 -9.95 -18.29
C GLU A 863 3.23 -11.28 -17.66
N TYR A 864 3.85 -11.66 -16.55
CA TYR A 864 3.40 -12.80 -15.73
C TYR A 864 1.97 -12.56 -15.24
N ALA A 865 1.08 -13.54 -15.43
CA ALA A 865 -0.27 -13.48 -14.89
C ALA A 865 -0.25 -13.59 -13.35
N ASP A 866 -1.24 -13.04 -12.63
CA ASP A 866 -1.14 -12.98 -11.16
C ASP A 866 -1.10 -14.37 -10.47
N TYR A 867 -1.57 -15.45 -11.12
CA TYR A 867 -1.36 -16.81 -10.58
C TYR A 867 0.10 -17.30 -10.71
N GLU A 868 0.87 -16.82 -11.68
CA GLU A 868 2.29 -17.17 -11.80
C GLU A 868 3.10 -16.59 -10.63
N MET A 869 2.51 -15.65 -9.88
CA MET A 869 3.02 -15.16 -8.60
C MET A 869 2.77 -16.13 -7.41
N VAL A 870 2.12 -17.30 -7.58
CA VAL A 870 2.27 -18.46 -6.67
C VAL A 870 3.56 -19.22 -6.96
N GLY A 871 4.17 -19.06 -8.14
CA GLY A 871 5.34 -19.82 -8.55
C GLY A 871 6.69 -19.28 -8.07
N GLU A 872 7.73 -19.95 -8.55
CA GLU A 872 9.14 -19.55 -8.47
C GLU A 872 9.52 -18.56 -9.59
N ARG A 873 8.88 -18.63 -10.76
CA ARG A 873 9.33 -17.92 -11.99
C ARG A 873 9.47 -16.40 -11.85
N PRO A 874 8.55 -15.65 -11.22
CA PRO A 874 8.71 -14.20 -11.05
C PRO A 874 9.75 -13.79 -10.00
N PHE A 875 10.41 -14.75 -9.33
CA PHE A 875 11.23 -14.50 -8.15
C PHE A 875 12.61 -15.16 -8.27
N LYS A 876 13.52 -14.74 -7.37
CA LYS A 876 14.66 -15.54 -6.92
C LYS A 876 14.26 -16.26 -5.64
N VAL A 877 14.45 -17.58 -5.60
CA VAL A 877 14.21 -18.37 -4.38
C VAL A 877 15.43 -18.26 -3.45
N ILE A 878 15.15 -18.04 -2.17
CA ILE A 878 16.10 -17.85 -1.08
C ILE A 878 15.87 -18.96 -0.05
N ASN A 879 16.87 -19.81 0.15
CA ASN A 879 16.79 -20.94 1.07
C ASN A 879 17.27 -20.52 2.48
N PHE A 880 16.37 -19.95 3.29
CA PHE A 880 16.69 -19.52 4.65
C PHE A 880 16.77 -20.72 5.60
N LYS A 881 17.99 -21.22 5.79
CA LYS A 881 18.29 -22.37 6.63
C LYS A 881 18.68 -21.96 8.05
N PHE A 882 18.10 -22.61 9.05
CA PHE A 882 18.44 -22.40 10.47
C PHE A 882 18.24 -23.66 11.31
N THR A 883 18.85 -23.70 12.49
CA THR A 883 18.67 -24.75 13.50
C THR A 883 18.05 -24.13 14.75
N VAL A 884 16.99 -24.73 15.28
CA VAL A 884 16.39 -24.31 16.56
C VAL A 884 17.32 -24.70 17.70
N VAL A 885 17.56 -23.79 18.64
CA VAL A 885 18.67 -23.89 19.60
C VAL A 885 18.26 -23.47 21.02
N ASP A 886 19.07 -23.93 21.98
CA ASP A 886 18.91 -23.82 23.45
C ASP A 886 17.76 -24.65 24.05
#